data_AF-A0A2N1QEM3-F1
#
_entry.id   AF-A0A2N1QEM3-F1
#
_cell.length_a   1.000
_cell.length_b   1.000
_cell.length_c   1.000
_cell.angle_alpha   90.00
_cell.angle_beta   90.00
_cell.angle_gamma   90.00
#
_symmetry.space_group_name_H-M   'P 1'
#
loop_
_entity.id
_entity.type
_entity.pdbx_description
1 polymer ?
#
loop_
_entity_poly.entity_id
_entity_poly.type
_entity_poly.pdbx_seq_one_letter_code
_entity_poly.pdbx_strand_id
1 'polypeptide(L)'
;MINHINEKKRYYMKLRKLVLLLAFILLLVSCTPKESEKGSFKVSFEVAGGSLVTEQTIVDGEKAVEPDNPTRLTYIFDGWYTDLNYTTLFDFDTPITASIRLYAKWSPDVELQIAYLDADAAAIQFSTTPITQSKLNLPIKGSVNDSGITWTSSNTAVVNRHGVIFHPTMGENDVTVTLTAKLTYGLQQKFYDFEVVIPAKTEVTMDESVELPFTNLTSEFSVADANLTTYFAEDGALPYVDFMEFLSILEGFLYFDDFEFSINGDIVTIYYQAEYDIKDGQGNVIGTETEDYYLTIDFEDNTVTVDTLSFFEGYIYDTATDYGAGITYLDTYYEEGIPVTMEFTPYRFDLVVHQDGLETKYLFPFHIANLLFTGGSYYNVYYNGNGYSGIYAFPDTDDPTGETEDGRAYNSIKISSLNGTDVAPDVLVATYDMFVFTLDYFFGLKSQRGVETYYNVLSSTRDSYMTGKTRDLSNGIFNVVNKTLDDLHSSYHFPGYYEVPTFKLTLQTVAQVGPTVRSWYDVLFTVQDLFNTTYQQTSGTPPDYRFIDNNKTAIIFLDGFYTATVEDPDGNDSHRFMRETMDAIMLENRNVENIVVDLSYNTGGNLGALIRVLGFMTEQPIEMSYMNPTDKSNVTYFADVDTVAYTDVNWFFITSRVTFSAANLMTSIGQHMGFATIIGTKSGGGASSIIPVVLPDGTFFHMSSLNVLSYRVGNEVDGYEYFSIEDGITPDYILPVADTQNPAKIIEVINQAKSGN
;
A
#
# COMPACT_ATOMS: atom_id res chain seq x y z
N MET A 1 40.05 -8.14 -50.84
CA MET A 1 40.33 -7.08 -49.85
C MET A 1 39.68 -5.82 -50.42
N ILE A 2 38.78 -5.19 -49.66
CA ILE A 2 37.98 -3.98 -50.00
C ILE A 2 36.55 -4.24 -50.53
N ASN A 3 35.61 -3.82 -49.68
CA ASN A 3 34.27 -3.24 -49.83
C ASN A 3 33.07 -3.96 -50.51
N HIS A 4 31.96 -3.87 -49.75
CA HIS A 4 30.61 -3.43 -50.13
C HIS A 4 29.57 -4.41 -50.70
N ILE A 5 28.43 -4.41 -50.00
CA ILE A 5 27.05 -4.21 -50.47
C ILE A 5 26.51 -5.18 -51.53
N ASN A 6 25.46 -5.89 -51.09
CA ASN A 6 24.25 -6.37 -51.76
C ASN A 6 24.18 -6.52 -53.30
N GLU A 7 23.53 -7.65 -53.63
CA GLU A 7 22.77 -7.99 -54.83
C GLU A 7 23.49 -8.50 -56.10
N LYS A 8 23.07 -9.73 -56.47
CA LYS A 8 22.77 -10.20 -57.82
C LYS A 8 23.77 -9.85 -58.93
N LYS A 9 24.49 -10.88 -59.39
CA LYS A 9 24.36 -11.45 -60.75
C LYS A 9 25.45 -12.50 -60.98
N ARG A 10 24.98 -13.68 -61.40
CA ARG A 10 25.47 -14.42 -62.58
C ARG A 10 26.92 -14.11 -62.97
N TYR A 11 27.79 -15.12 -62.99
CA TYR A 11 28.04 -15.94 -64.19
C TYR A 11 29.40 -16.64 -64.13
N TYR A 12 29.41 -17.97 -64.24
CA TYR A 12 30.51 -18.65 -64.94
C TYR A 12 30.02 -19.01 -66.34
N MET A 13 30.16 -18.08 -67.28
CA MET A 13 30.47 -18.43 -68.67
C MET A 13 31.89 -17.96 -68.94
N LYS A 14 32.74 -18.86 -69.43
CA LYS A 14 33.24 -18.89 -70.82
C LYS A 14 34.67 -19.45 -70.86
N LEU A 15 34.82 -20.52 -71.63
CA LEU A 15 35.93 -20.66 -72.57
C LEU A 15 35.35 -21.45 -73.78
N ARG A 16 34.84 -20.82 -74.86
CA ARG A 16 35.58 -20.26 -76.03
C ARG A 16 36.65 -21.24 -76.52
N LYS A 17 36.65 -21.76 -77.75
CA LYS A 17 36.51 -21.05 -79.04
C LYS A 17 36.64 -22.00 -80.25
N LEU A 18 35.96 -21.64 -81.35
CA LEU A 18 36.35 -21.74 -82.78
C LEU A 18 36.50 -23.17 -83.39
N VAL A 19 35.86 -23.53 -84.51
CA VAL A 19 36.20 -23.09 -85.89
C VAL A 19 35.00 -23.18 -86.84
N LEU A 20 35.03 -22.29 -87.83
CA LEU A 20 34.11 -22.02 -88.95
C LEU A 20 33.88 -23.16 -89.97
N LEU A 21 32.83 -22.94 -90.79
CA LEU A 21 32.59 -23.37 -92.19
C LEU A 21 31.77 -24.65 -92.40
N LEU A 22 30.48 -24.52 -92.75
CA LEU A 22 29.99 -24.70 -94.13
C LEU A 22 28.45 -24.64 -94.18
N ALA A 23 27.97 -23.84 -95.13
CA ALA A 23 26.58 -23.77 -95.54
C ALA A 23 26.19 -24.97 -96.42
N PHE A 24 24.89 -25.26 -96.44
CA PHE A 24 24.13 -25.85 -97.55
C PHE A 24 24.55 -27.24 -98.06
N ILE A 25 23.67 -28.25 -97.89
CA ILE A 25 23.07 -29.07 -98.98
C ILE A 25 22.39 -30.35 -98.44
N LEU A 26 21.09 -30.42 -98.73
CA LEU A 26 20.25 -31.57 -99.09
C LEU A 26 20.05 -32.79 -98.15
N LEU A 27 18.79 -32.92 -97.71
CA LEU A 27 17.81 -33.94 -98.17
C LEU A 27 18.19 -35.43 -98.01
N LEU A 28 17.52 -36.15 -97.09
CA LEU A 28 16.42 -37.10 -97.40
C LEU A 28 16.06 -38.00 -96.19
N VAL A 29 14.77 -37.92 -95.81
CA VAL A 29 13.86 -38.99 -95.40
C VAL A 29 14.30 -39.96 -94.29
N SER A 30 13.66 -39.81 -93.13
CA SER A 30 12.98 -40.93 -92.45
C SER A 30 11.92 -40.37 -91.52
N CYS A 31 10.67 -40.67 -91.85
CA CYS A 31 9.48 -40.30 -91.10
C CYS A 31 9.44 -41.07 -89.78
N THR A 32 9.36 -40.35 -88.66
CA THR A 32 8.77 -40.86 -87.41
C THR A 32 7.72 -39.82 -86.96
N PRO A 33 6.50 -40.24 -86.59
CA PRO A 33 5.46 -39.30 -86.21
C PRO A 33 5.86 -38.58 -84.91
N LYS A 34 5.65 -37.26 -84.93
CA LYS A 34 5.74 -36.37 -83.78
C LYS A 34 4.64 -36.78 -82.79
N GLU A 35 5.00 -37.48 -81.72
CA GLU A 35 4.13 -37.67 -80.56
C GLU A 35 3.81 -36.28 -80.00
N SER A 36 2.54 -35.95 -79.81
CA SER A 36 2.18 -34.69 -79.16
C SER A 36 2.70 -34.76 -77.72
N GLU A 37 3.56 -33.81 -77.31
CA GLU A 37 3.77 -33.55 -75.88
C GLU A 37 2.40 -33.21 -75.29
N LYS A 38 1.77 -34.17 -74.59
CA LYS A 38 0.67 -33.86 -73.70
C LYS A 38 1.22 -32.88 -72.65
N GLY A 39 0.50 -31.79 -72.39
CA GLY A 39 0.85 -30.87 -71.30
C GLY A 39 0.94 -31.63 -69.97
N SER A 40 1.68 -31.12 -69.01
CA SER A 40 1.66 -31.64 -67.63
C SER A 40 1.14 -30.58 -66.68
N PHE A 41 0.39 -31.01 -65.68
CA PHE A 41 -0.24 -30.18 -64.68
C PHE A 41 0.21 -30.59 -63.28
N LYS A 42 0.31 -29.60 -62.39
CA LYS A 42 0.69 -29.84 -60.99
C LYS A 42 -0.52 -30.06 -60.11
N VAL A 43 -0.45 -31.07 -59.25
CA VAL A 43 -1.35 -31.26 -58.12
C VAL A 43 -0.56 -30.94 -56.86
N SER A 44 -0.94 -29.85 -56.19
CA SER A 44 -0.30 -29.40 -54.95
C SER A 44 -1.22 -29.64 -53.76
N PHE A 45 -0.64 -29.97 -52.61
CA PHE A 45 -1.38 -30.30 -51.39
C PHE A 45 -1.12 -29.25 -50.31
N GLU A 46 -2.18 -28.63 -49.81
CA GLU A 46 -2.15 -27.73 -48.65
C GLU A 46 -2.67 -28.50 -47.43
N VAL A 47 -1.75 -28.82 -46.52
CA VAL A 47 -2.00 -29.76 -45.41
C VAL A 47 -2.50 -29.07 -44.13
N ALA A 48 -2.49 -27.73 -44.08
CA ALA A 48 -3.02 -26.94 -42.96
C ALA A 48 -2.53 -27.42 -41.58
N GLY A 49 -1.21 -27.63 -41.45
CA GLY A 49 -0.56 -28.09 -40.22
C GLY A 49 -0.46 -29.61 -40.04
N GLY A 50 -0.93 -30.40 -41.01
CA GLY A 50 -0.65 -31.84 -41.09
C GLY A 50 0.74 -32.17 -41.64
N SER A 51 1.08 -33.46 -41.68
CA SER A 51 2.33 -33.97 -42.24
C SER A 51 2.47 -33.62 -43.73
N LEU A 52 3.72 -33.34 -44.17
CA LEU A 52 4.01 -32.94 -45.55
C LEU A 52 3.55 -33.99 -46.57
N VAL A 53 2.87 -33.52 -47.63
CA VAL A 53 2.48 -34.33 -48.78
C VAL A 53 3.17 -33.77 -50.03
N THR A 54 3.88 -34.63 -50.75
CA THR A 54 4.67 -34.22 -51.93
C THR A 54 3.77 -33.89 -53.12
N GLU A 55 4.10 -32.80 -53.84
CA GLU A 55 3.39 -32.43 -55.07
C GLU A 55 3.57 -33.47 -56.19
N GLN A 56 2.56 -33.60 -57.04
CA GLN A 56 2.58 -34.51 -58.19
C GLN A 56 2.56 -33.73 -59.50
N THR A 57 3.23 -34.26 -60.52
CA THR A 57 3.18 -33.76 -61.90
C THR A 57 2.49 -34.81 -62.77
N ILE A 58 1.29 -34.48 -63.26
CA ILE A 58 0.39 -35.41 -63.95
C ILE A 58 0.29 -35.00 -65.42
N VAL A 59 0.38 -35.98 -66.33
CA VAL A 59 0.20 -35.75 -67.77
C VAL A 59 -1.27 -35.45 -68.06
N ASP A 60 -1.54 -34.53 -68.99
CA ASP A 60 -2.89 -34.06 -69.31
C ASP A 60 -3.86 -35.21 -69.62
N GLY A 61 -4.97 -35.23 -68.88
CA GLY A 61 -6.01 -36.25 -68.95
C GLY A 61 -5.70 -37.55 -68.20
N GLU A 62 -4.56 -37.66 -67.53
CA GLU A 62 -4.29 -38.72 -66.54
C GLU A 62 -4.82 -38.33 -65.15
N LYS A 63 -4.81 -39.28 -64.20
CA LYS A 63 -5.33 -39.09 -62.84
C LYS A 63 -4.19 -38.84 -61.86
N ALA A 64 -4.47 -38.07 -60.81
CA ALA A 64 -3.56 -37.97 -59.66
C ALA A 64 -3.59 -39.26 -58.85
N VAL A 65 -2.47 -39.64 -58.23
CA VAL A 65 -2.44 -40.74 -57.26
C VAL A 65 -2.86 -40.19 -55.91
N GLU A 66 -3.81 -40.83 -55.24
CA GLU A 66 -4.17 -40.43 -53.87
C GLU A 66 -2.97 -40.64 -52.93
N PRO A 67 -2.50 -39.60 -52.22
CA PRO A 67 -1.41 -39.74 -51.27
C PRO A 67 -1.89 -40.49 -50.03
N ASP A 68 -0.95 -41.04 -49.25
CA ASP A 68 -1.27 -41.49 -47.89
C ASP A 68 -1.91 -40.33 -47.11
N ASN A 69 -2.93 -40.64 -46.30
CA ASN A 69 -3.62 -39.64 -45.50
C ASN A 69 -2.59 -38.89 -44.65
N PRO A 70 -2.54 -37.56 -44.73
CA PRO A 70 -1.68 -36.80 -43.85
C PRO A 70 -2.12 -37.04 -42.40
N THR A 71 -1.20 -36.85 -41.47
CA THR A 71 -1.48 -36.93 -40.04
C THR A 71 -1.37 -35.55 -39.41
N ARG A 72 -2.27 -35.26 -38.45
CA ARG A 72 -2.23 -34.04 -37.64
C ARG A 72 -2.61 -34.42 -36.22
N LEU A 73 -1.72 -34.18 -35.27
CA LEU A 73 -1.92 -34.60 -33.87
C LEU A 73 -3.25 -34.07 -33.33
N THR A 74 -4.07 -34.94 -32.74
CA THR A 74 -5.43 -34.64 -32.20
C THR A 74 -6.51 -34.27 -33.21
N TYR A 75 -6.28 -34.51 -34.50
CA TYR A 75 -7.26 -34.29 -35.57
C TYR A 75 -7.39 -35.51 -36.48
N ILE A 76 -8.61 -35.74 -36.96
CA ILE A 76 -8.97 -36.76 -37.94
C ILE A 76 -8.99 -36.11 -39.33
N PHE A 77 -8.37 -36.76 -40.32
CA PHE A 77 -8.38 -36.30 -41.71
C PHE A 77 -9.71 -36.65 -42.38
N ASP A 78 -10.42 -35.63 -42.85
CA ASP A 78 -11.77 -35.77 -43.44
C ASP A 78 -11.76 -35.86 -44.98
N GLY A 79 -10.60 -35.70 -45.61
CA GLY A 79 -10.43 -35.75 -47.06
C GLY A 79 -9.83 -34.49 -47.69
N TRP A 80 -9.59 -34.58 -48.99
CA TRP A 80 -9.03 -33.53 -49.83
C TRP A 80 -10.14 -32.75 -50.53
N TYR A 81 -10.09 -31.42 -50.47
CA TYR A 81 -11.10 -30.54 -51.06
C TYR A 81 -10.48 -29.60 -52.10
N THR A 82 -11.26 -29.19 -53.10
CA THR A 82 -10.77 -28.31 -54.18
C THR A 82 -10.84 -26.82 -53.82
N ASP A 83 -11.47 -26.48 -52.70
CA ASP A 83 -11.66 -25.11 -52.22
C ASP A 83 -11.31 -24.96 -50.73
N LEU A 84 -10.87 -23.75 -50.36
CA LEU A 84 -10.51 -23.38 -48.99
C LEU A 84 -11.68 -23.43 -47.99
N ASN A 85 -12.93 -23.40 -48.47
CA ASN A 85 -14.12 -23.49 -47.61
C ASN A 85 -14.58 -24.95 -47.40
N TYR A 86 -13.84 -25.92 -47.93
CA TYR A 86 -14.10 -27.34 -47.81
C TYR A 86 -15.51 -27.75 -48.25
N THR A 87 -15.98 -27.17 -49.35
CA THR A 87 -17.33 -27.42 -49.89
C THR A 87 -17.35 -28.53 -50.92
N THR A 88 -16.26 -28.72 -51.67
CA THR A 88 -16.18 -29.70 -52.77
C THR A 88 -15.07 -30.73 -52.50
N LEU A 89 -15.46 -31.95 -52.13
CA LEU A 89 -14.53 -33.08 -51.97
C LEU A 89 -13.93 -33.45 -53.33
N PHE A 90 -12.62 -33.65 -53.38
CA PHE A 90 -11.91 -34.07 -54.57
C PHE A 90 -11.95 -35.58 -54.73
N ASP A 91 -12.34 -36.03 -55.92
CA ASP A 91 -12.33 -37.44 -56.31
C ASP A 91 -11.08 -37.72 -57.16
N PHE A 92 -10.18 -38.58 -56.66
CA PHE A 92 -8.93 -38.95 -57.34
C PHE A 92 -9.15 -39.74 -58.63
N ASP A 93 -10.37 -40.20 -58.91
CA ASP A 93 -10.73 -40.74 -60.22
C ASP A 93 -10.98 -39.66 -61.29
N THR A 94 -10.91 -38.38 -60.93
CA THR A 94 -11.07 -37.25 -61.86
C THR A 94 -9.79 -37.01 -62.69
N PRO A 95 -9.87 -36.99 -64.04
CA PRO A 95 -8.73 -36.62 -64.88
C PRO A 95 -8.25 -35.20 -64.62
N ILE A 96 -6.92 -35.02 -64.50
CA ILE A 96 -6.28 -33.72 -64.31
C ILE A 96 -6.09 -33.06 -65.68
N THR A 97 -6.87 -32.01 -65.94
CA THR A 97 -6.81 -31.21 -67.17
C THR A 97 -6.32 -29.77 -66.94
N ALA A 98 -5.97 -29.44 -65.69
CA ALA A 98 -5.36 -28.18 -65.28
C ALA A 98 -4.62 -28.38 -63.93
N SER A 99 -3.65 -27.51 -63.61
CA SER A 99 -3.02 -27.58 -62.28
C SER A 99 -4.02 -27.24 -61.19
N ILE A 100 -4.07 -28.03 -60.12
CA ILE A 100 -5.02 -27.89 -59.01
C ILE A 100 -4.28 -27.89 -57.66
N ARG A 101 -4.85 -27.20 -56.67
CA ARG A 101 -4.43 -27.27 -55.28
C ARG A 101 -5.55 -27.92 -54.47
N LEU A 102 -5.20 -28.96 -53.72
CA LEU A 102 -6.10 -29.68 -52.83
C LEU A 102 -5.83 -29.27 -51.39
N TYR A 103 -6.89 -29.09 -50.61
CA TYR A 103 -6.84 -28.62 -49.23
C TYR A 103 -7.31 -29.72 -48.30
N ALA A 104 -6.49 -30.07 -47.30
CA ALA A 104 -6.84 -31.04 -46.28
C ALA A 104 -7.91 -30.47 -45.34
N LYS A 105 -9.02 -31.19 -45.16
CA LYS A 105 -10.01 -30.90 -44.12
C LYS A 105 -9.74 -31.76 -42.89
N TRP A 106 -9.92 -31.17 -41.71
CA TRP A 106 -9.66 -31.79 -40.42
C TRP A 106 -10.85 -31.60 -39.48
N SER A 107 -11.22 -32.66 -38.77
CA SER A 107 -12.15 -32.60 -37.63
C SER A 107 -11.39 -32.92 -36.33
N PRO A 108 -11.71 -32.29 -35.20
CA PRO A 108 -11.11 -32.64 -33.90
C PRO A 108 -11.32 -34.12 -33.58
N ASP A 109 -10.25 -34.80 -33.16
CA ASP A 109 -10.37 -36.13 -32.55
C ASP A 109 -10.83 -35.94 -31.10
N VAL A 110 -12.16 -35.90 -30.91
CA VAL A 110 -12.76 -35.60 -29.60
C VAL A 110 -12.36 -36.62 -28.55
N GLU A 111 -12.27 -37.90 -28.91
CA GLU A 111 -11.91 -38.98 -27.99
C GLU A 111 -10.45 -38.85 -27.53
N LEU A 112 -9.52 -38.60 -28.47
CA LEU A 112 -8.12 -38.38 -28.13
C LEU A 112 -7.90 -37.10 -27.31
N GLN A 113 -8.61 -36.02 -27.65
CA GLN A 113 -8.52 -34.76 -26.89
C GLN A 113 -9.06 -34.91 -25.46
N ILE A 114 -10.14 -35.67 -25.25
CA ILE A 114 -10.62 -35.99 -23.90
C ILE A 114 -9.62 -36.87 -23.16
N ALA A 115 -9.04 -37.88 -23.81
CA ALA A 115 -8.00 -38.71 -23.22
C ALA A 115 -6.76 -37.89 -22.79
N TYR A 116 -6.44 -36.82 -23.52
CA TYR A 116 -5.37 -35.90 -23.15
C TYR A 116 -5.69 -35.13 -21.86
N LEU A 117 -6.93 -34.65 -21.72
CA LEU A 117 -7.42 -34.02 -20.48
C LEU A 117 -7.36 -35.00 -19.31
N ASP A 118 -7.81 -36.24 -19.50
CA ASP A 118 -7.81 -37.27 -18.46
C ASP A 118 -6.38 -37.61 -17.99
N ALA A 119 -5.44 -37.74 -18.93
CA ALA A 119 -4.04 -37.99 -18.63
C ALA A 119 -3.37 -36.83 -17.87
N ASP A 120 -3.67 -35.58 -18.26
CA ASP A 120 -3.17 -34.40 -17.55
C ASP A 120 -3.77 -34.28 -16.15
N ALA A 121 -5.07 -34.55 -15.98
CA ALA A 121 -5.72 -34.55 -14.67
C ALA A 121 -5.12 -35.62 -13.74
N ALA A 122 -4.88 -36.83 -14.24
CA ALA A 122 -4.27 -37.91 -13.46
C ALA A 122 -2.83 -37.61 -13.03
N ALA A 123 -2.11 -36.76 -13.76
CA ALA A 123 -0.76 -36.34 -13.44
C ALA A 123 -0.69 -35.23 -12.37
N ILE A 124 -1.82 -34.63 -12.00
CA ILE A 124 -1.88 -33.67 -10.88
C ILE A 124 -1.80 -34.45 -9.58
N GLN A 125 -0.78 -34.14 -8.77
CA GLN A 125 -0.53 -34.74 -7.47
C GLN A 125 -0.18 -33.64 -6.48
N PHE A 126 -0.73 -33.72 -5.27
CA PHE A 126 -0.34 -32.86 -4.15
C PHE A 126 0.63 -33.65 -3.26
N SER A 127 1.72 -33.01 -2.86
CA SER A 127 2.90 -33.66 -2.27
C SER A 127 2.67 -34.29 -0.89
N THR A 128 1.64 -33.87 -0.17
CA THR A 128 1.32 -34.34 1.19
C THR A 128 -0.18 -34.32 1.45
N THR A 129 -0.66 -35.09 2.43
CA THR A 129 -2.03 -34.95 2.97
C THR A 129 -1.98 -35.52 4.39
N PRO A 130 -2.08 -34.67 5.44
CA PRO A 130 -2.46 -33.25 5.43
C PRO A 130 -1.41 -32.30 4.81
N ILE A 131 -1.86 -31.14 4.31
CA ILE A 131 -1.02 -30.10 3.68
C ILE A 131 -0.63 -29.06 4.73
N THR A 132 0.63 -29.01 5.16
CA THR A 132 1.13 -28.07 6.20
C THR A 132 1.77 -26.80 5.64
N GLN A 133 2.10 -26.77 4.35
CA GLN A 133 2.73 -25.63 3.68
C GLN A 133 1.74 -24.48 3.43
N SER A 134 2.21 -23.23 3.45
CA SER A 134 1.37 -22.04 3.23
C SER A 134 0.94 -21.82 1.77
N LYS A 135 1.38 -22.65 0.82
CA LYS A 135 0.95 -22.59 -0.60
C LYS A 135 0.99 -23.92 -1.33
N LEU A 136 -0.10 -24.25 -2.01
CA LEU A 136 -0.20 -25.33 -2.98
C LEU A 136 0.29 -24.88 -4.37
N ASN A 137 1.04 -25.75 -5.05
CA ASN A 137 1.30 -25.57 -6.47
C ASN A 137 0.06 -25.98 -7.28
N LEU A 138 -0.66 -25.00 -7.81
CA LEU A 138 -1.81 -25.20 -8.69
C LEU A 138 -1.37 -24.99 -10.16
N PRO A 139 -1.13 -26.06 -10.94
CA PRO A 139 -0.62 -25.92 -12.30
C PRO A 139 -1.65 -25.25 -13.20
N ILE A 140 -1.20 -24.35 -14.07
CA ILE A 140 -2.03 -23.74 -15.13
C ILE A 140 -1.96 -24.50 -16.46
N LYS A 141 -1.06 -25.49 -16.54
CA LYS A 141 -0.83 -26.35 -17.69
C LYS A 141 -0.65 -27.80 -17.25
N GLY A 142 -1.24 -28.72 -18.01
CA GLY A 142 -1.05 -30.15 -17.85
C GLY A 142 0.37 -30.57 -18.21
N SER A 143 0.98 -31.42 -17.39
CA SER A 143 2.38 -31.84 -17.57
C SER A 143 2.58 -32.91 -18.64
N VAL A 144 1.52 -33.57 -19.09
CA VAL A 144 1.58 -34.68 -20.07
C VAL A 144 1.25 -34.18 -21.47
N ASN A 145 0.17 -33.41 -21.63
CA ASN A 145 -0.34 -32.98 -22.93
C ASN A 145 -0.55 -31.46 -23.05
N ASP A 146 -0.07 -30.65 -22.09
CA ASP A 146 -0.15 -29.18 -22.13
C ASP A 146 -1.59 -28.62 -22.17
N SER A 147 -2.57 -29.38 -21.64
CA SER A 147 -3.95 -28.89 -21.45
C SER A 147 -3.95 -27.62 -20.60
N GLY A 148 -4.79 -26.63 -20.94
CA GLY A 148 -4.99 -25.45 -20.10
C GLY A 148 -5.72 -25.83 -18.81
N ILE A 149 -5.34 -25.25 -17.67
CA ILE A 149 -5.95 -25.54 -16.37
C ILE A 149 -6.36 -24.24 -15.69
N THR A 150 -7.57 -24.21 -15.13
CA THR A 150 -8.05 -23.14 -14.25
C THR A 150 -8.67 -23.77 -12.99
N TRP A 151 -8.53 -23.10 -11.86
CA TRP A 151 -8.87 -23.64 -10.55
C TRP A 151 -9.99 -22.86 -9.87
N THR A 152 -10.83 -23.58 -9.13
CA THR A 152 -11.79 -23.03 -8.17
C THR A 152 -11.69 -23.81 -6.86
N SER A 153 -12.08 -23.18 -5.75
CA SER A 153 -12.02 -23.76 -4.40
C SER A 153 -13.41 -23.74 -3.78
N SER A 154 -13.78 -24.81 -3.07
CA SER A 154 -15.01 -24.86 -2.28
C SER A 154 -14.98 -23.94 -1.05
N ASN A 155 -13.79 -23.55 -0.61
CA ASN A 155 -13.58 -22.64 0.51
C ASN A 155 -12.37 -21.73 0.24
N THR A 156 -12.61 -20.59 -0.39
CA THR A 156 -11.55 -19.62 -0.71
C THR A 156 -10.94 -19.02 0.54
N ALA A 157 -11.68 -18.93 1.66
CA ALA A 157 -11.15 -18.41 2.91
C ALA A 157 -9.94 -19.23 3.41
N VAL A 158 -9.92 -20.55 3.15
CA VAL A 158 -8.83 -21.47 3.53
C VAL A 158 -7.84 -21.68 2.39
N VAL A 159 -8.28 -22.04 1.18
CA VAL A 159 -7.39 -22.17 0.01
C VAL A 159 -7.91 -21.32 -1.13
N ASN A 160 -7.16 -20.27 -1.48
CA ASN A 160 -7.57 -19.41 -2.58
C ASN A 160 -7.25 -20.02 -3.95
N ARG A 161 -7.76 -19.42 -5.03
CA ARG A 161 -7.57 -19.91 -6.42
C ARG A 161 -6.11 -19.89 -6.90
N HIS A 162 -5.22 -19.20 -6.18
CA HIS A 162 -3.78 -19.13 -6.46
C HIS A 162 -2.98 -20.14 -5.63
N GLY A 163 -3.66 -20.95 -4.83
CA GLY A 163 -3.08 -21.97 -3.98
C GLY A 163 -2.56 -21.45 -2.64
N VAL A 164 -2.70 -20.16 -2.32
CA VAL A 164 -2.30 -19.63 -0.99
C VAL A 164 -3.24 -20.19 0.06
N ILE A 165 -2.65 -20.67 1.15
CA ILE A 165 -3.37 -21.34 2.25
C ILE A 165 -3.39 -20.44 3.47
N PHE A 166 -4.59 -20.20 3.98
CA PHE A 166 -4.84 -19.63 5.29
C PHE A 166 -5.29 -20.78 6.18
N HIS A 167 -4.35 -21.30 6.97
CA HIS A 167 -4.64 -22.40 7.87
C HIS A 167 -5.73 -22.00 8.88
N PRO A 168 -6.64 -22.92 9.24
CA PRO A 168 -7.43 -22.75 10.45
C PRO A 168 -6.50 -22.43 11.62
N THR A 169 -6.95 -21.56 12.50
CA THR A 169 -6.18 -21.08 13.65
C THR A 169 -6.00 -22.19 14.69
N MET A 170 -5.07 -21.99 15.63
CA MET A 170 -4.80 -22.99 16.67
C MET A 170 -6.06 -23.26 17.50
N GLY A 171 -6.35 -24.54 17.74
CA GLY A 171 -7.57 -24.98 18.44
C GLY A 171 -8.79 -25.20 17.54
N GLU A 172 -8.76 -24.78 16.26
CA GLU A 172 -9.78 -25.14 15.28
C GLU A 172 -9.59 -26.57 14.74
N ASN A 173 -10.59 -27.08 14.01
CA ASN A 173 -10.50 -28.39 13.36
C ASN A 173 -9.86 -28.29 11.98
N ASP A 174 -9.21 -29.37 11.55
CA ASP A 174 -8.79 -29.56 10.15
C ASP A 174 -9.97 -29.34 9.20
N VAL A 175 -9.69 -28.66 8.08
CA VAL A 175 -10.69 -28.35 7.06
C VAL A 175 -10.39 -29.12 5.78
N THR A 176 -11.38 -29.87 5.29
CA THR A 176 -11.34 -30.45 3.94
C THR A 176 -11.82 -29.45 2.91
N VAL A 177 -11.00 -29.19 1.89
CA VAL A 177 -11.32 -28.29 0.77
C VAL A 177 -11.35 -29.10 -0.52
N THR A 178 -12.38 -28.89 -1.34
CA THR A 178 -12.46 -29.44 -2.69
C THR A 178 -11.95 -28.39 -3.68
N LEU A 179 -10.85 -28.71 -4.35
CA LEU A 179 -10.30 -27.94 -5.45
C LEU A 179 -10.80 -28.52 -6.78
N THR A 180 -11.53 -27.73 -7.55
CA THR A 180 -12.02 -28.15 -8.87
C THR A 180 -11.14 -27.56 -9.96
N ALA A 181 -10.45 -28.43 -10.71
CA ALA A 181 -9.69 -28.09 -11.89
C ALA A 181 -10.57 -28.20 -13.14
N LYS A 182 -10.69 -27.10 -13.88
CA LYS A 182 -11.24 -27.09 -15.25
C LYS A 182 -10.08 -27.21 -16.23
N LEU A 183 -9.97 -28.37 -16.89
CA LEU A 183 -8.98 -28.62 -17.94
C LEU A 183 -9.57 -28.34 -19.32
N THR A 184 -8.77 -27.78 -20.23
CA THR A 184 -9.14 -27.46 -21.62
C THR A 184 -8.09 -27.91 -22.62
N TYR A 185 -8.52 -28.49 -23.75
CA TYR A 185 -7.66 -28.88 -24.87
C TYR A 185 -8.45 -28.75 -26.17
N GLY A 186 -7.96 -27.91 -27.08
CA GLY A 186 -8.74 -27.53 -28.28
C GLY A 186 -10.07 -26.88 -27.89
N LEU A 187 -11.18 -27.49 -28.30
CA LEU A 187 -12.54 -27.05 -27.93
C LEU A 187 -13.13 -27.87 -26.77
N GLN A 188 -12.43 -28.91 -26.31
CA GLN A 188 -12.89 -29.77 -25.24
C GLN A 188 -12.56 -29.19 -23.87
N GLN A 189 -13.43 -29.42 -22.90
CA GLN A 189 -13.22 -29.07 -21.51
C GLN A 189 -13.81 -30.14 -20.58
N LYS A 190 -13.17 -30.36 -19.42
CA LYS A 190 -13.65 -31.29 -18.39
C LYS A 190 -13.26 -30.77 -17.01
N PHE A 191 -14.02 -31.17 -15.98
CA PHE A 191 -13.82 -30.74 -14.59
C PHE A 191 -13.42 -31.95 -13.75
N TYR A 192 -12.47 -31.74 -12.84
CA TYR A 192 -11.95 -32.78 -11.94
C TYR A 192 -11.82 -32.18 -10.54
N ASP A 193 -12.31 -32.91 -9.55
CA ASP A 193 -12.29 -32.51 -8.15
C ASP A 193 -11.14 -33.20 -7.42
N PHE A 194 -10.45 -32.44 -6.57
CA PHE A 194 -9.39 -32.91 -5.70
C PHE A 194 -9.70 -32.50 -4.27
N GLU A 195 -9.78 -33.46 -3.36
CA GLU A 195 -9.94 -33.16 -1.93
C GLU A 195 -8.56 -33.01 -1.29
N VAL A 196 -8.37 -31.90 -0.59
CA VAL A 196 -7.17 -31.63 0.23
C VAL A 196 -7.60 -31.38 1.68
N VAL A 197 -6.82 -31.90 2.62
CA VAL A 197 -7.02 -31.65 4.05
C VAL A 197 -5.99 -30.61 4.49
N ILE A 198 -6.50 -29.47 4.95
CA ILE A 198 -5.70 -28.38 5.52
C ILE A 198 -5.79 -28.49 7.05
N PRO A 199 -4.70 -28.85 7.74
CA PRO A 199 -4.70 -28.96 9.18
C PRO A 199 -4.78 -27.57 9.80
N ALA A 200 -5.38 -27.50 11.00
CA ALA A 200 -5.26 -26.31 11.84
C ALA A 200 -3.78 -26.05 12.20
N LYS A 201 -3.44 -24.79 12.49
CA LYS A 201 -2.12 -24.44 12.98
C LYS A 201 -1.83 -25.17 14.29
N THR A 202 -0.60 -25.62 14.42
CA THR A 202 0.01 -26.06 15.66
C THR A 202 1.06 -25.04 16.09
N GLU A 203 1.56 -25.16 17.31
CA GLU A 203 2.73 -24.42 17.78
C GLU A 203 3.87 -24.51 16.76
N VAL A 204 4.49 -23.37 16.51
CA VAL A 204 5.62 -23.22 15.58
C VAL A 204 6.90 -23.68 16.28
N THR A 205 7.67 -24.52 15.60
CA THR A 205 9.01 -24.92 16.03
C THR A 205 10.06 -24.14 15.25
N MET A 206 11.05 -23.60 15.96
CA MET A 206 12.20 -22.93 15.34
C MET A 206 13.31 -23.93 15.06
N ASP A 207 13.83 -23.87 13.84
CA ASP A 207 14.76 -24.86 13.30
C ASP A 207 16.11 -24.24 12.89
N GLU A 208 16.08 -22.99 12.43
CA GLU A 208 17.27 -22.27 11.97
C GLU A 208 17.40 -20.93 12.71
N SER A 209 18.65 -20.52 12.98
CA SER A 209 18.96 -19.17 13.44
C SER A 209 20.17 -18.61 12.71
N VAL A 210 20.20 -17.28 12.59
CA VAL A 210 21.27 -16.53 11.93
C VAL A 210 21.48 -15.18 12.61
N GLU A 211 22.74 -14.81 12.77
CA GLU A 211 23.14 -13.47 13.20
C GLU A 211 23.04 -12.49 12.04
N LEU A 212 22.17 -11.49 12.17
CA LEU A 212 22.00 -10.45 11.16
C LEU A 212 22.43 -9.08 11.69
N PRO A 213 23.08 -8.25 10.86
CA PRO A 213 23.50 -6.93 11.29
C PRO A 213 22.28 -6.01 11.49
N PHE A 214 22.35 -5.20 12.54
CA PHE A 214 21.50 -4.03 12.76
C PHE A 214 22.33 -2.77 12.57
N THR A 215 21.80 -1.81 11.81
CA THR A 215 22.43 -0.50 11.60
C THR A 215 21.43 0.62 11.83
N ASN A 216 21.78 1.59 12.66
CA ASN A 216 20.93 2.77 12.84
C ASN A 216 21.21 3.79 11.73
N LEU A 217 20.20 4.12 10.92
CA LEU A 217 20.35 5.00 9.74
C LEU A 217 19.93 6.45 10.02
N THR A 218 19.38 6.73 11.20
CA THR A 218 18.96 8.07 11.60
C THR A 218 19.87 8.69 12.66
N SER A 219 19.96 10.02 12.67
CA SER A 219 20.63 10.80 13.71
C SER A 219 19.68 11.31 14.80
N GLU A 220 18.36 11.11 14.66
CA GLU A 220 17.37 11.56 15.65
C GLU A 220 17.55 10.85 17.00
N PHE A 221 17.93 9.57 16.98
CA PHE A 221 18.18 8.74 18.15
C PHE A 221 19.60 8.18 18.12
N SER A 222 20.21 8.07 19.30
CA SER A 222 21.58 7.58 19.46
C SER A 222 21.61 6.07 19.72
N VAL A 223 21.11 5.28 18.76
CA VAL A 223 21.12 3.81 18.83
C VAL A 223 22.41 3.27 18.21
N ALA A 224 23.06 2.33 18.89
CA ALA A 224 24.31 1.73 18.44
C ALA A 224 24.09 0.60 17.41
N ASP A 225 25.01 0.46 16.46
CA ASP A 225 25.04 -0.71 15.57
C ASP A 225 25.28 -2.00 16.39
N ALA A 226 24.59 -3.07 16.01
CA ALA A 226 24.60 -4.34 16.72
C ALA A 226 24.44 -5.52 15.75
N ASN A 227 24.40 -6.73 16.29
CA ASN A 227 23.83 -7.89 15.60
C ASN A 227 22.60 -8.36 16.37
N LEU A 228 21.65 -8.94 15.66
CA LEU A 228 20.43 -9.51 16.23
C LEU A 228 20.29 -10.95 15.78
N THR A 229 20.16 -11.86 16.74
CA THR A 229 19.86 -13.26 16.46
C THR A 229 18.46 -13.37 15.89
N THR A 230 18.34 -13.92 14.68
CA THR A 230 17.07 -14.10 13.98
C THR A 230 16.78 -15.56 13.77
N TYR A 231 15.60 -16.00 14.21
CA TYR A 231 15.12 -17.38 14.15
C TYR A 231 14.10 -17.55 13.03
N PHE A 232 14.07 -18.75 12.45
CA PHE A 232 13.11 -19.14 11.41
C PHE A 232 12.54 -20.53 11.72
N ALA A 233 11.27 -20.71 11.40
CA ALA A 233 10.62 -22.01 11.41
C ALA A 233 11.15 -22.91 10.27
N GLU A 234 10.97 -24.23 10.38
CA GLU A 234 11.31 -25.18 9.31
C GLU A 234 10.67 -24.75 7.97
N ASP A 235 11.49 -24.62 6.91
CA ASP A 235 11.07 -24.14 5.58
C ASP A 235 10.33 -22.78 5.58
N GLY A 236 10.43 -22.00 6.66
CA GLY A 236 9.84 -20.68 6.83
C GLY A 236 10.79 -19.54 6.45
N ALA A 237 10.21 -18.39 6.12
CA ALA A 237 10.93 -17.15 5.80
C ALA A 237 10.51 -15.96 6.67
N LEU A 238 9.48 -16.09 7.51
CA LEU A 238 9.09 -15.07 8.48
C LEU A 238 10.11 -15.01 9.63
N PRO A 239 10.78 -13.86 9.88
CA PRO A 239 11.77 -13.74 10.95
C PRO A 239 11.13 -13.65 12.33
N TYR A 240 11.72 -14.37 13.28
CA TYR A 240 11.45 -14.28 14.71
C TYR A 240 12.67 -13.74 15.46
N VAL A 241 12.43 -12.98 16.53
CA VAL A 241 13.50 -12.42 17.37
C VAL A 241 13.15 -12.62 18.84
N ASP A 242 14.17 -12.81 19.68
CA ASP A 242 13.97 -12.70 21.13
C ASP A 242 13.65 -11.24 21.46
N PHE A 243 12.46 -11.00 22.02
CA PHE A 243 11.99 -9.63 22.15
C PHE A 243 12.83 -8.82 23.16
N MET A 244 13.41 -9.45 24.19
CA MET A 244 14.28 -8.77 25.15
C MET A 244 15.63 -8.40 24.51
N GLU A 245 16.21 -9.30 23.72
CA GLU A 245 17.40 -8.99 22.90
C GLU A 245 17.10 -7.82 21.94
N PHE A 246 15.94 -7.87 21.25
CA PHE A 246 15.50 -6.80 20.37
C PHE A 246 15.37 -5.45 21.09
N LEU A 247 14.72 -5.40 22.26
CA LEU A 247 14.64 -4.15 23.03
C LEU A 247 16.02 -3.67 23.49
N SER A 248 16.91 -4.59 23.88
CA SER A 248 18.25 -4.22 24.37
C SER A 248 19.12 -3.54 23.31
N ILE A 249 18.99 -3.92 22.03
CA ILE A 249 19.75 -3.28 20.95
C ILE A 249 19.20 -1.89 20.59
N LEU A 250 18.02 -1.54 21.10
CA LEU A 250 17.37 -0.24 20.91
C LEU A 250 17.68 0.77 22.02
N GLU A 251 18.63 0.45 22.91
CA GLU A 251 19.17 1.41 23.87
C GLU A 251 19.60 2.71 23.17
N GLY A 252 19.12 3.84 23.70
CA GLY A 252 19.29 5.18 23.11
C GLY A 252 18.13 5.63 22.22
N PHE A 253 17.20 4.74 21.89
CA PHE A 253 15.82 5.07 21.48
C PHE A 253 14.85 4.86 22.64
N LEU A 254 15.04 3.77 23.39
CA LEU A 254 14.35 3.46 24.63
C LEU A 254 15.34 3.29 25.79
N TYR A 255 14.86 3.41 27.03
CA TYR A 255 15.65 3.16 28.25
C TYR A 255 15.54 1.69 28.64
N PHE A 256 16.39 0.82 28.08
CA PHE A 256 16.25 -0.63 28.31
C PHE A 256 16.49 -1.01 29.77
N ASP A 257 17.44 -0.34 30.42
CA ASP A 257 17.81 -0.57 31.82
C ASP A 257 16.67 -0.23 32.81
N ASP A 258 15.67 0.54 32.39
CA ASP A 258 14.52 0.92 33.22
C ASP A 258 13.41 -0.15 33.21
N PHE A 259 13.47 -1.12 32.29
CA PHE A 259 12.54 -2.24 32.28
C PHE A 259 12.90 -3.31 33.32
N GLU A 260 11.95 -3.61 34.19
CA GLU A 260 11.98 -4.78 35.06
C GLU A 260 11.21 -5.94 34.41
N PHE A 261 11.93 -7.02 34.11
CA PHE A 261 11.34 -8.25 33.57
C PHE A 261 11.12 -9.29 34.68
N SER A 262 9.88 -9.76 34.82
CA SER A 262 9.53 -10.89 35.67
C SER A 262 9.12 -12.09 34.81
N ILE A 263 9.82 -13.20 34.96
CA ILE A 263 9.62 -14.41 34.14
C ILE A 263 9.12 -15.54 35.04
N ASN A 264 7.98 -16.13 34.69
CA ASN A 264 7.40 -17.27 35.39
C ASN A 264 6.88 -18.32 34.40
N GLY A 265 7.78 -19.17 33.91
CA GLY A 265 7.45 -20.15 32.87
C GLY A 265 7.15 -19.43 31.55
N ASP A 266 5.95 -19.64 31.02
CA ASP A 266 5.51 -19.11 29.74
C ASP A 266 4.87 -17.71 29.85
N ILE A 267 4.98 -17.08 31.02
CA ILE A 267 4.49 -15.72 31.27
C ILE A 267 5.68 -14.78 31.52
N VAL A 268 5.71 -13.67 30.79
CA VAL A 268 6.66 -12.56 31.00
C VAL A 268 5.89 -11.29 31.32
N THR A 269 6.19 -10.68 32.46
CA THR A 269 5.67 -9.36 32.84
C THR A 269 6.78 -8.33 32.71
N ILE A 270 6.47 -7.21 32.05
CA ILE A 270 7.33 -6.03 31.93
C ILE A 270 6.73 -4.94 32.82
N TYR A 271 7.57 -4.32 33.62
CA TYR A 271 7.25 -3.14 34.40
C TYR A 271 8.29 -2.05 34.14
N TYR A 272 7.86 -0.80 34.04
CA TYR A 272 8.75 0.35 34.18
C TYR A 272 7.97 1.53 34.79
N GLN A 273 8.71 2.51 35.29
CA GLN A 273 8.15 3.75 35.81
C GLN A 273 8.63 4.90 34.95
N ALA A 274 7.71 5.66 34.37
CA ALA A 274 8.02 6.89 33.64
C ALA A 274 8.06 8.07 34.63
N GLU A 275 9.05 8.95 34.47
CA GLU A 275 9.14 10.20 35.25
C GLU A 275 8.84 11.41 34.36
N TYR A 276 7.93 12.27 34.80
CA TYR A 276 7.52 13.47 34.09
C TYR A 276 7.84 14.72 34.92
N ASP A 277 8.64 15.61 34.35
CA ASP A 277 8.96 16.90 34.97
C ASP A 277 7.74 17.83 34.98
N ILE A 278 7.28 18.21 36.17
CA ILE A 278 6.33 19.31 36.35
C ILE A 278 7.11 20.61 36.18
N LYS A 279 6.77 21.40 35.16
CA LYS A 279 7.43 22.68 34.88
C LYS A 279 6.53 23.85 35.27
N ASP A 280 7.12 24.93 35.80
CA ASP A 280 6.40 26.18 36.00
C ASP A 280 6.13 26.90 34.67
N GLY A 281 5.35 27.98 34.71
CA GLY A 281 5.09 28.88 33.57
C GLY A 281 6.33 29.56 32.96
N GLN A 282 7.54 29.25 33.42
CA GLN A 282 8.82 29.71 32.90
C GLN A 282 9.71 28.53 32.43
N GLY A 283 9.18 27.30 32.42
CA GLY A 283 9.88 26.10 31.99
C GLY A 283 10.85 25.51 33.01
N ASN A 284 10.87 26.00 34.25
CA ASN A 284 11.71 25.42 35.30
C ASN A 284 11.03 24.19 35.91
N VAL A 285 11.77 23.11 36.10
CA VAL A 285 11.27 21.92 36.82
C VAL A 285 11.01 22.27 38.28
N ILE A 286 9.75 22.17 38.70
CA ILE A 286 9.27 22.46 40.06
C ILE A 286 8.79 21.21 40.81
N GLY A 287 8.70 20.08 40.12
CA GLY A 287 8.35 18.77 40.66
C GLY A 287 8.54 17.69 39.61
N THR A 288 8.31 16.44 40.02
CA THR A 288 8.32 15.28 39.14
C THR A 288 7.11 14.42 39.52
N GLU A 289 6.32 14.02 38.53
CA GLU A 289 5.30 12.99 38.65
C GLU A 289 5.83 11.68 38.10
N THR A 290 5.32 10.57 38.61
CA THR A 290 5.73 9.23 38.20
C THR A 290 4.51 8.42 37.82
N GLU A 291 4.57 7.72 36.69
CA GLU A 291 3.52 6.80 36.24
C GLU A 291 4.08 5.39 36.11
N ASP A 292 3.33 4.42 36.61
CA ASP A 292 3.68 3.01 36.60
C ASP A 292 3.04 2.32 35.40
N TYR A 293 3.84 1.59 34.62
CA TYR A 293 3.40 0.92 33.40
C TYR A 293 3.62 -0.58 33.50
N TYR A 294 2.60 -1.37 33.18
CA TYR A 294 2.64 -2.84 33.18
C TYR A 294 2.18 -3.44 31.85
N LEU A 295 2.90 -4.47 31.42
CA LEU A 295 2.53 -5.32 30.29
C LEU A 295 2.78 -6.78 30.65
N THR A 296 1.85 -7.66 30.30
CA THR A 296 1.97 -9.11 30.46
C THR A 296 1.91 -9.80 29.11
N ILE A 297 2.90 -10.62 28.83
CA ILE A 297 2.96 -11.51 27.67
C ILE A 297 2.70 -12.92 28.16
N ASP A 298 1.67 -13.57 27.61
CA ASP A 298 1.34 -14.95 27.88
C ASP A 298 1.59 -15.77 26.61
N PHE A 299 2.65 -16.60 26.64
CA PHE A 299 3.04 -17.42 25.51
C PHE A 299 2.17 -18.69 25.38
N GLU A 300 1.52 -19.14 26.46
CA GLU A 300 0.60 -20.29 26.41
C GLU A 300 -0.75 -19.86 25.79
N ASP A 301 -1.29 -18.74 26.26
CA ASP A 301 -2.55 -18.17 25.73
C ASP A 301 -2.34 -17.38 24.42
N ASN A 302 -1.08 -17.13 24.03
CA ASN A 302 -0.68 -16.40 22.83
C ASN A 302 -1.28 -14.98 22.80
N THR A 303 -1.08 -14.23 23.89
CA THR A 303 -1.61 -12.88 24.09
C THR A 303 -0.59 -11.90 24.66
N VAL A 304 -0.84 -10.62 24.43
CA VAL A 304 -0.20 -9.50 25.15
C VAL A 304 -1.31 -8.67 25.79
N THR A 305 -1.27 -8.50 27.10
CA THR A 305 -2.19 -7.64 27.84
C THR A 305 -1.44 -6.44 28.40
N VAL A 306 -1.97 -5.25 28.18
CA VAL A 306 -1.40 -3.99 28.67
C VAL A 306 -2.47 -3.21 29.43
N ASP A 307 -2.09 -2.57 30.54
CA ASP A 307 -3.04 -1.81 31.37
C ASP A 307 -3.56 -0.56 30.64
N THR A 308 -2.68 0.09 29.85
CA THR A 308 -2.98 1.24 29.00
C THR A 308 -2.05 1.24 27.79
N LEU A 309 -2.53 1.67 26.63
CA LEU A 309 -1.68 1.70 25.43
C LEU A 309 -0.58 2.78 25.49
N SER A 310 -0.69 3.73 26.41
CA SER A 310 0.39 4.68 26.76
C SER A 310 1.68 3.99 27.23
N PHE A 311 1.61 2.72 27.61
CA PHE A 311 2.80 1.87 27.85
C PHE A 311 3.79 1.93 26.67
N PHE A 312 3.32 1.99 25.43
CA PHE A 312 4.19 1.97 24.25
C PHE A 312 4.79 3.35 23.90
N GLU A 313 4.52 4.38 24.71
CA GLU A 313 5.00 5.74 24.50
C GLU A 313 5.92 6.21 25.65
N GLY A 314 5.68 5.77 26.89
CA GLY A 314 6.33 6.34 28.07
C GLY A 314 7.82 6.06 28.26
N TYR A 315 8.41 5.11 27.53
CA TYR A 315 9.84 4.75 27.65
C TYR A 315 10.74 5.35 26.55
N ILE A 316 10.19 6.16 25.65
CA ILE A 316 10.91 6.70 24.50
C ILE A 316 11.77 7.89 24.92
N TYR A 317 13.02 7.97 24.45
CA TYR A 317 13.89 9.12 24.65
C TYR A 317 13.32 10.39 24.00
N ASP A 318 13.64 11.55 24.59
CA ASP A 318 13.38 12.84 23.96
C ASP A 318 14.07 12.93 22.59
N THR A 319 13.33 13.42 21.60
CA THR A 319 13.83 13.74 20.26
C THR A 319 14.79 14.92 20.29
N ALA A 320 15.72 14.99 19.34
CA ALA A 320 16.64 16.11 19.19
C ALA A 320 15.92 17.43 18.81
N THR A 321 14.72 17.32 18.23
CA THR A 321 13.90 18.47 17.83
C THR A 321 12.90 18.89 18.91
N ASP A 322 13.01 20.14 19.39
CA ASP A 322 12.05 20.74 20.34
C ASP A 322 10.90 21.44 19.61
N TYR A 323 9.76 20.76 19.47
CA TYR A 323 8.53 21.32 18.92
C TYR A 323 7.68 22.11 19.94
N GLY A 324 8.06 22.10 21.21
CA GLY A 324 7.38 22.77 22.33
C GLY A 324 7.89 24.18 22.61
N ALA A 325 8.94 24.64 21.92
CA ALA A 325 9.53 25.95 22.16
C ALA A 325 8.49 27.09 22.13
N GLY A 326 8.38 27.84 23.24
CA GLY A 326 7.44 28.95 23.39
C GLY A 326 6.03 28.55 23.86
N ILE A 327 5.83 27.28 24.23
CA ILE A 327 4.61 26.74 24.83
C ILE A 327 4.94 26.26 26.25
N THR A 328 4.07 26.59 27.20
CA THR A 328 4.12 26.00 28.54
C THR A 328 2.90 25.13 28.75
N TYR A 329 3.11 23.82 28.90
CA TYR A 329 2.05 22.90 29.27
C TYR A 329 1.76 23.02 30.77
N LEU A 330 0.48 23.16 31.11
CA LEU A 330 -0.04 23.18 32.48
C LEU A 330 -0.49 21.77 32.89
N ASP A 331 -1.08 21.66 34.09
CA ASP A 331 -1.67 20.41 34.60
C ASP A 331 -2.63 19.78 33.59
N THR A 332 -2.50 18.48 33.37
CA THR A 332 -3.33 17.71 32.46
C THR A 332 -4.56 17.16 33.19
N TYR A 333 -5.62 16.89 32.43
CA TYR A 333 -6.74 16.10 32.92
C TYR A 333 -6.72 14.75 32.22
N TYR A 334 -6.56 13.68 32.99
CA TYR A 334 -6.49 12.31 32.48
C TYR A 334 -7.66 11.48 32.99
N GLU A 335 -8.32 10.77 32.07
CA GLU A 335 -9.29 9.72 32.37
C GLU A 335 -8.66 8.37 32.03
N GLU A 336 -8.48 7.55 33.06
CA GLU A 336 -7.87 6.22 32.94
C GLU A 336 -8.65 5.32 31.97
N GLY A 337 -7.90 4.63 31.12
CA GLY A 337 -8.44 3.65 30.19
C GLY A 337 -8.82 2.32 30.86
N ILE A 338 -9.06 1.33 30.01
CA ILE A 338 -9.25 -0.06 30.39
C ILE A 338 -8.13 -0.92 29.80
N PRO A 339 -7.71 -2.01 30.49
CA PRO A 339 -6.71 -2.91 29.94
C PRO A 339 -7.10 -3.48 28.57
N VAL A 340 -6.11 -3.60 27.69
CA VAL A 340 -6.26 -4.13 26.34
C VAL A 340 -5.50 -5.45 26.23
N THR A 341 -6.24 -6.51 25.90
CA THR A 341 -5.65 -7.81 25.54
C THR A 341 -5.62 -7.96 24.02
N MET A 342 -4.42 -8.08 23.47
CA MET A 342 -4.15 -8.38 22.07
C MET A 342 -3.99 -9.88 21.89
N GLU A 343 -4.89 -10.50 21.13
CA GLU A 343 -4.85 -11.92 20.80
C GLU A 343 -4.17 -12.15 19.44
N PHE A 344 -3.17 -13.04 19.39
CA PHE A 344 -2.42 -13.32 18.17
C PHE A 344 -2.95 -14.52 17.38
N THR A 345 -3.59 -15.47 18.06
CA THR A 345 -4.17 -16.69 17.46
C THR A 345 -5.13 -16.40 16.30
N PRO A 346 -6.09 -15.45 16.39
CA PRO A 346 -6.99 -15.12 15.28
C PRO A 346 -6.26 -14.62 14.01
N TYR A 347 -5.04 -14.11 14.18
CA TYR A 347 -4.18 -13.59 13.12
C TYR A 347 -3.06 -14.55 12.74
N ARG A 348 -3.13 -15.82 13.18
CA ARG A 348 -2.15 -16.88 12.85
C ARG A 348 -0.70 -16.51 13.22
N PHE A 349 -0.50 -15.57 14.13
CA PHE A 349 0.79 -15.34 14.76
C PHE A 349 0.94 -16.25 15.98
N ASP A 350 2.18 -16.58 16.29
CA ASP A 350 2.53 -17.46 17.39
C ASP A 350 3.65 -16.81 18.20
N LEU A 351 3.50 -16.77 19.51
CA LEU A 351 4.55 -16.38 20.45
C LEU A 351 5.23 -17.65 20.93
N VAL A 352 6.55 -17.76 20.79
CA VAL A 352 7.25 -19.04 20.98
C VAL A 352 8.26 -18.97 22.11
N VAL A 353 8.12 -19.86 23.10
CA VAL A 353 9.18 -20.14 24.08
C VAL A 353 10.13 -21.18 23.48
N HIS A 354 11.34 -20.76 23.13
CA HIS A 354 12.31 -21.59 22.44
C HIS A 354 13.53 -21.90 23.33
N GLN A 355 14.06 -23.12 23.24
CA GLN A 355 15.29 -23.50 23.94
C GLN A 355 16.47 -23.44 22.97
N ASP A 356 17.35 -22.46 23.16
CA ASP A 356 18.59 -22.31 22.41
C ASP A 356 19.78 -22.71 23.30
N GLY A 357 20.20 -23.97 23.19
CA GLY A 357 21.24 -24.54 24.04
C GLY A 357 20.80 -24.64 25.51
N LEU A 358 21.30 -23.71 26.35
CA LEU A 358 20.94 -23.61 27.77
C LEU A 358 20.09 -22.37 28.08
N GLU A 359 19.86 -21.52 27.08
CA GLU A 359 19.10 -20.28 27.23
C GLU A 359 17.66 -20.51 26.75
N THR A 360 16.72 -19.95 27.51
CA THR A 360 15.32 -19.86 27.08
C THR A 360 15.16 -18.52 26.38
N LYS A 361 14.63 -18.57 25.15
CA LYS A 361 14.34 -17.41 24.30
C LYS A 361 12.83 -17.23 24.21
N TYR A 362 12.41 -15.97 24.20
CA TYR A 362 11.00 -15.55 24.16
C TYR A 362 10.77 -14.85 22.83
N LEU A 363 10.34 -15.63 21.84
CA LEU A 363 10.39 -15.25 20.44
C LEU A 363 9.07 -14.63 19.98
N PHE A 364 9.18 -13.49 19.31
CA PHE A 364 8.10 -12.82 18.60
C PHE A 364 8.34 -12.88 17.09
N PRO A 365 7.29 -12.96 16.26
CA PRO A 365 7.42 -12.51 14.88
C PRO A 365 7.94 -11.07 14.89
N PHE A 366 9.09 -10.82 14.26
CA PHE A 366 9.83 -9.56 14.39
C PHE A 366 8.93 -8.33 14.14
N HIS A 367 8.10 -8.37 13.10
CA HIS A 367 7.27 -7.23 12.74
C HIS A 367 6.16 -6.93 13.77
N ILE A 368 5.73 -7.92 14.55
CA ILE A 368 4.84 -7.70 15.70
C ILE A 368 5.61 -7.01 16.82
N ALA A 369 6.81 -7.48 17.17
CA ALA A 369 7.65 -6.81 18.16
C ALA A 369 7.96 -5.35 17.75
N ASN A 370 8.31 -5.12 16.49
CA ASN A 370 8.53 -3.79 15.95
C ASN A 370 7.27 -2.91 16.04
N LEU A 371 6.10 -3.40 15.61
CA LEU A 371 4.85 -2.65 15.70
C LEU A 371 4.51 -2.23 17.13
N LEU A 372 4.64 -3.16 18.09
CA LEU A 372 4.30 -2.90 19.48
C LEU A 372 5.29 -1.93 20.12
N PHE A 373 6.59 -2.22 20.02
CA PHE A 373 7.59 -1.52 20.83
C PHE A 373 8.25 -0.31 20.16
N THR A 374 8.10 -0.15 18.84
CA THR A 374 8.61 1.02 18.12
C THR A 374 7.53 1.72 17.31
N GLY A 375 6.50 1.00 16.85
CA GLY A 375 5.49 1.49 15.90
C GLY A 375 4.57 2.60 16.40
N GLY A 376 4.45 2.79 17.73
CA GLY A 376 3.79 3.96 18.32
C GLY A 376 4.58 5.27 18.15
N SER A 377 5.85 5.17 17.76
CA SER A 377 6.76 6.29 17.54
C SER A 377 7.05 6.52 16.06
N TYR A 378 7.79 7.59 15.76
CA TYR A 378 8.32 7.80 14.41
C TYR A 378 9.59 6.98 14.14
N TYR A 379 10.15 6.26 15.12
CA TYR A 379 11.26 5.33 14.93
C TYR A 379 10.76 3.92 14.61
N ASN A 380 11.30 3.30 13.57
CA ASN A 380 10.98 1.91 13.20
C ASN A 380 12.24 1.14 12.90
N VAL A 381 12.22 -0.17 13.14
CA VAL A 381 13.23 -1.09 12.64
C VAL A 381 12.71 -1.76 11.37
N TYR A 382 13.45 -1.64 10.28
CA TYR A 382 13.11 -2.22 8.99
C TYR A 382 13.95 -3.46 8.73
N TYR A 383 13.30 -4.61 8.55
CA TYR A 383 13.93 -5.85 8.08
C TYR A 383 13.82 -5.96 6.56
N ASN A 384 14.90 -6.33 5.88
CA ASN A 384 14.91 -6.45 4.42
C ASN A 384 15.40 -7.79 3.86
N GLY A 385 15.53 -8.82 4.70
CA GLY A 385 16.10 -10.12 4.32
C GLY A 385 17.62 -10.21 4.49
N ASN A 386 18.35 -9.10 4.48
CA ASN A 386 19.80 -9.08 4.68
C ASN A 386 20.21 -8.63 6.09
N GLY A 387 19.32 -7.93 6.79
CA GLY A 387 19.54 -7.37 8.12
C GLY A 387 18.45 -6.39 8.51
N TYR A 388 18.74 -5.64 9.57
CA TYR A 388 17.84 -4.69 10.19
C TYR A 388 18.38 -3.27 10.08
N SER A 389 17.48 -2.30 9.99
CA SER A 389 17.85 -0.88 9.93
C SER A 389 16.91 -0.02 10.76
N GLY A 390 17.46 0.72 11.72
CA GLY A 390 16.74 1.78 12.41
C GLY A 390 16.47 2.95 11.47
N ILE A 391 15.21 3.35 11.31
CA ILE A 391 14.77 4.44 10.44
C ILE A 391 13.86 5.39 11.22
N TYR A 392 13.90 6.68 10.86
CA TYR A 392 13.05 7.70 11.43
C TYR A 392 12.03 8.22 10.41
N ALA A 393 10.83 8.48 10.88
CA ALA A 393 9.70 9.01 10.14
C ALA A 393 9.43 8.30 8.82
N PHE A 394 9.55 9.02 7.71
CA PHE A 394 9.19 8.56 6.38
C PHE A 394 10.41 8.67 5.47
N PRO A 395 11.12 7.56 5.19
CA PRO A 395 12.25 7.58 4.27
C PRO A 395 11.89 8.20 2.92
N ASP A 396 12.73 9.11 2.43
CA ASP A 396 12.45 9.91 1.24
C ASP A 396 12.68 9.09 -0.03
N THR A 397 11.58 8.76 -0.71
CA THR A 397 11.64 8.01 -1.96
C THR A 397 12.14 8.84 -3.13
N ASP A 398 12.09 10.17 -3.06
CA ASP A 398 12.38 11.11 -4.14
C ASP A 398 13.80 11.69 -4.09
N ASP A 399 14.64 11.21 -3.15
CA ASP A 399 16.09 11.43 -3.11
C ASP A 399 16.88 10.18 -3.58
N PRO A 400 17.04 9.97 -4.89
CA PRO A 400 17.82 8.85 -5.41
C PRO A 400 19.34 9.04 -5.25
N THR A 401 19.82 10.24 -4.88
CA THR A 401 21.26 10.48 -4.65
C THR A 401 21.67 10.13 -3.22
N GLY A 402 20.71 10.10 -2.29
CA GLY A 402 20.98 9.86 -0.86
C GLY A 402 21.78 11.02 -0.26
N GLU A 403 21.49 12.24 -0.71
CA GLU A 403 22.10 13.44 -0.15
C GLU A 403 21.50 13.77 1.22
N THR A 404 20.21 13.49 1.43
CA THR A 404 19.53 13.60 2.72
C THR A 404 19.69 12.32 3.56
N GLU A 405 19.49 12.43 4.87
CA GLU A 405 19.44 11.26 5.76
C GLU A 405 18.34 10.29 5.32
N ASP A 406 17.13 10.80 5.12
CA ASP A 406 15.96 10.02 4.70
C ASP A 406 16.16 9.33 3.35
N GLY A 407 16.81 10.00 2.39
CA GLY A 407 17.18 9.43 1.10
C GLY A 407 18.20 8.29 1.23
N ARG A 408 19.21 8.44 2.11
CA ARG A 408 20.15 7.35 2.43
C ARG A 408 19.46 6.19 3.10
N ALA A 409 18.55 6.46 4.03
CA ALA A 409 17.76 5.44 4.71
C ALA A 409 16.97 4.62 3.70
N TYR A 410 16.17 5.28 2.84
CA TYR A 410 15.38 4.63 1.80
C TYR A 410 16.24 3.78 0.85
N ASN A 411 17.33 4.37 0.32
CA ASN A 411 18.22 3.68 -0.62
C ASN A 411 18.92 2.47 0.01
N SER A 412 19.14 2.46 1.32
CA SER A 412 19.76 1.34 2.05
C SER A 412 18.77 0.21 2.29
N ILE A 413 17.59 0.51 2.82
CA ILE A 413 16.59 -0.52 3.19
C ILE A 413 16.01 -1.25 1.98
N LYS A 414 15.97 -0.60 0.81
CA LYS A 414 15.42 -1.19 -0.42
C LYS A 414 16.34 -2.19 -1.12
N ILE A 415 17.64 -2.19 -0.82
CA ILE A 415 18.61 -3.12 -1.43
C ILE A 415 18.57 -4.45 -0.68
N SER A 416 17.98 -5.46 -1.31
CA SER A 416 17.79 -6.79 -0.72
C SER A 416 18.29 -7.90 -1.64
N SER A 417 18.77 -9.00 -1.06
CA SER A 417 19.03 -10.24 -1.81
C SER A 417 17.77 -10.87 -2.41
N LEU A 418 16.58 -10.43 -1.97
CA LEU A 418 15.27 -10.92 -2.39
C LEU A 418 14.60 -10.03 -3.45
N ASN A 419 15.22 -8.92 -3.87
CA ASN A 419 14.65 -8.05 -4.89
C ASN A 419 14.34 -8.84 -6.20
N GLY A 420 13.14 -8.66 -6.74
CA GLY A 420 12.68 -9.31 -7.98
C GLY A 420 12.22 -10.77 -7.83
N THR A 421 12.17 -11.29 -6.59
CA THR A 421 11.62 -12.62 -6.30
C THR A 421 10.14 -12.55 -5.93
N ASP A 422 9.46 -13.70 -5.95
CA ASP A 422 8.10 -13.81 -5.42
C ASP A 422 8.14 -13.76 -3.88
N VAL A 423 7.09 -13.23 -3.25
CA VAL A 423 6.99 -13.19 -1.78
C VAL A 423 6.88 -14.62 -1.25
N ALA A 424 7.66 -14.94 -0.21
CA ALA A 424 7.58 -16.23 0.45
C ALA A 424 6.15 -16.47 0.98
N PRO A 425 5.56 -17.66 0.81
CA PRO A 425 4.15 -17.90 1.13
C PRO A 425 3.72 -17.59 2.57
N ASP A 426 4.56 -17.90 3.55
CA ASP A 426 4.32 -17.61 4.97
C ASP A 426 4.44 -16.10 5.26
N VAL A 427 5.44 -15.41 4.68
CA VAL A 427 5.56 -13.94 4.75
C VAL A 427 4.37 -13.25 4.09
N LEU A 428 3.86 -13.78 2.97
CA LEU A 428 2.67 -13.27 2.30
C LEU A 428 1.45 -13.32 3.22
N VAL A 429 1.18 -14.49 3.83
CA VAL A 429 0.05 -14.67 4.76
C VAL A 429 0.22 -13.78 6.00
N ALA A 430 1.41 -13.77 6.60
CA ALA A 430 1.75 -12.88 7.72
C ALA A 430 1.56 -11.40 7.35
N THR A 431 1.87 -11.00 6.11
CA THR A 431 1.67 -9.63 5.65
C THR A 431 0.20 -9.22 5.68
N TYR A 432 -0.67 -10.08 5.19
CA TYR A 432 -2.11 -9.83 5.25
C TYR A 432 -2.62 -9.84 6.69
N ASP A 433 -2.18 -10.79 7.50
CA ASP A 433 -2.67 -10.96 8.86
C ASP A 433 -2.21 -9.83 9.78
N MET A 434 -0.95 -9.40 9.66
CA MET A 434 -0.44 -8.23 10.38
C MET A 434 -1.15 -6.97 9.91
N PHE A 435 -1.39 -6.80 8.61
CA PHE A 435 -2.10 -5.62 8.12
C PHE A 435 -3.51 -5.52 8.73
N VAL A 436 -4.22 -6.64 8.85
CA VAL A 436 -5.53 -6.67 9.53
C VAL A 436 -5.38 -6.45 11.04
N PHE A 437 -4.42 -7.10 11.70
CA PHE A 437 -4.14 -6.93 13.13
C PHE A 437 -3.87 -5.46 13.48
N THR A 438 -3.00 -4.80 12.72
CA THR A 438 -2.67 -3.39 12.86
C THR A 438 -3.92 -2.51 12.73
N LEU A 439 -4.76 -2.77 11.72
CA LEU A 439 -6.01 -2.03 11.56
C LEU A 439 -7.05 -2.33 12.64
N ASP A 440 -7.00 -3.52 13.24
CA ASP A 440 -7.97 -3.94 14.25
C ASP A 440 -7.67 -3.38 15.65
N TYR A 441 -6.39 -3.18 16.00
CA TYR A 441 -5.97 -2.68 17.31
C TYR A 441 -5.46 -1.24 17.31
N PHE A 442 -4.85 -0.77 16.22
CA PHE A 442 -4.10 0.50 16.19
C PHE A 442 -4.67 1.57 15.25
N PHE A 443 -5.70 1.26 14.45
CA PHE A 443 -6.33 2.25 13.59
C PHE A 443 -7.44 3.02 14.31
N GLY A 444 -7.19 4.29 14.65
CA GLY A 444 -8.08 5.10 15.50
C GLY A 444 -9.51 5.22 14.98
N LEU A 445 -9.70 5.12 13.66
CA LEU A 445 -11.03 5.31 13.06
C LEU A 445 -11.86 4.03 12.97
N LYS A 446 -11.36 2.87 13.43
CA LYS A 446 -12.06 1.58 13.35
C LYS A 446 -13.46 1.64 13.97
N SER A 447 -13.55 2.12 15.22
CA SER A 447 -14.81 2.18 15.98
C SER A 447 -15.79 3.19 15.38
N GLN A 448 -15.30 4.38 15.01
CA GLN A 448 -16.09 5.44 14.36
C GLN A 448 -16.69 4.96 13.03
N ARG A 449 -16.03 4.03 12.33
CA ARG A 449 -16.51 3.42 11.08
C ARG A 449 -17.43 2.23 11.27
N GLY A 450 -17.67 1.81 12.52
CA GLY A 450 -18.47 0.63 12.82
C GLY A 450 -17.84 -0.67 12.29
N VAL A 451 -16.51 -0.74 12.21
CA VAL A 451 -15.79 -1.93 11.75
C VAL A 451 -15.49 -2.83 12.94
N GLU A 452 -16.01 -4.05 12.91
CA GLU A 452 -15.71 -5.09 13.91
C GLU A 452 -14.31 -5.67 13.70
N THR A 453 -14.03 -6.11 12.47
CA THR A 453 -12.71 -6.54 12.02
C THR A 453 -12.49 -6.22 10.55
N TYR A 454 -11.27 -5.84 10.20
CA TYR A 454 -10.87 -5.61 8.81
C TYR A 454 -10.78 -6.88 7.97
N TYR A 455 -10.78 -8.09 8.56
CA TYR A 455 -10.96 -9.32 7.79
C TYR A 455 -12.25 -9.30 6.97
N ASN A 456 -13.36 -8.86 7.60
CA ASN A 456 -14.66 -8.78 6.94
C ASN A 456 -14.63 -7.77 5.79
N VAL A 457 -14.01 -6.61 6.02
CA VAL A 457 -13.88 -5.53 5.05
C VAL A 457 -13.06 -5.98 3.83
N LEU A 458 -11.93 -6.67 4.06
CA LEU A 458 -10.97 -7.01 3.00
C LEU A 458 -11.23 -8.35 2.31
N SER A 459 -12.10 -9.19 2.88
CA SER A 459 -12.39 -10.56 2.39
C SER A 459 -12.72 -10.61 0.88
N SER A 460 -13.50 -9.66 0.39
CA SER A 460 -13.96 -9.63 -1.01
C SER A 460 -12.86 -9.31 -2.03
N THR A 461 -11.78 -8.63 -1.59
CA THR A 461 -10.67 -8.21 -2.44
C THR A 461 -9.40 -9.01 -2.22
N ARG A 462 -9.26 -9.69 -1.08
CA ARG A 462 -8.06 -10.44 -0.68
C ARG A 462 -7.47 -11.30 -1.81
N ASP A 463 -8.30 -12.10 -2.47
CA ASP A 463 -7.86 -13.03 -3.50
C ASP A 463 -7.29 -12.36 -4.77
N SER A 464 -7.52 -11.05 -4.98
CA SER A 464 -6.96 -10.33 -6.14
C SER A 464 -5.49 -9.97 -5.97
N TYR A 465 -5.00 -9.90 -4.73
CA TYR A 465 -3.61 -9.51 -4.42
C TYR A 465 -2.83 -10.57 -3.63
N MET A 466 -3.51 -11.55 -3.03
CA MET A 466 -2.90 -12.73 -2.40
C MET A 466 -2.53 -13.81 -3.43
N THR A 467 -1.73 -13.45 -4.43
CA THR A 467 -1.32 -14.34 -5.54
C THR A 467 0.07 -14.96 -5.31
N GLY A 468 0.85 -14.39 -4.38
CA GLY A 468 2.29 -14.63 -4.20
C GLY A 468 3.19 -13.77 -5.09
N LYS A 469 2.61 -12.97 -6.00
CA LYS A 469 3.38 -11.99 -6.76
C LYS A 469 3.49 -10.69 -5.97
N THR A 470 4.72 -10.23 -5.77
CA THR A 470 5.04 -9.00 -5.06
C THR A 470 4.27 -7.79 -5.56
N ARG A 471 4.17 -7.66 -6.89
CA ARG A 471 3.47 -6.54 -7.52
C ARG A 471 1.95 -6.58 -7.32
N ASP A 472 1.36 -7.76 -7.23
CA ASP A 472 -0.08 -7.90 -6.95
C ASP A 472 -0.35 -7.49 -5.50
N LEU A 473 0.48 -7.97 -4.55
CA LEU A 473 0.42 -7.61 -3.13
C LEU A 473 0.55 -6.09 -2.93
N SER A 474 1.60 -5.48 -3.50
CA SER A 474 1.86 -4.04 -3.40
C SER A 474 0.67 -3.21 -3.93
N ASN A 475 0.12 -3.59 -5.09
CA ASN A 475 -1.07 -2.93 -5.64
C ASN A 475 -2.32 -3.14 -4.77
N GLY A 476 -2.47 -4.31 -4.15
CA GLY A 476 -3.54 -4.62 -3.23
C GLY A 476 -3.53 -3.71 -2.01
N ILE A 477 -2.41 -3.67 -1.30
CA ILE A 477 -2.23 -2.84 -0.10
C ILE A 477 -2.35 -1.36 -0.46
N PHE A 478 -1.72 -0.91 -1.55
CA PHE A 478 -1.87 0.45 -2.07
C PHE A 478 -3.34 0.86 -2.26
N ASN A 479 -4.15 -0.03 -2.84
CA ASN A 479 -5.58 0.22 -3.02
C ASN A 479 -6.33 0.23 -1.68
N VAL A 480 -5.99 -0.66 -0.74
CA VAL A 480 -6.65 -0.66 0.57
C VAL A 480 -6.38 0.66 1.30
N VAL A 481 -5.11 1.05 1.43
CA VAL A 481 -4.71 2.25 2.18
C VAL A 481 -5.32 3.51 1.55
N ASN A 482 -5.19 3.70 0.23
CA ASN A 482 -5.65 4.94 -0.40
C ASN A 482 -7.17 4.99 -0.70
N LYS A 483 -7.83 3.83 -0.81
CA LYS A 483 -9.24 3.76 -1.27
C LYS A 483 -10.20 3.14 -0.28
N THR A 484 -9.84 2.00 0.30
CA THR A 484 -10.73 1.24 1.18
C THR A 484 -10.77 1.86 2.56
N LEU A 485 -9.62 2.34 3.07
CA LEU A 485 -9.61 3.15 4.28
C LEU A 485 -10.33 4.47 4.03
N ASP A 486 -10.28 5.10 2.84
CA ASP A 486 -10.99 6.38 2.61
C ASP A 486 -10.70 7.41 3.71
N ASP A 487 -9.43 7.49 4.10
CA ASP A 487 -8.88 8.34 5.16
C ASP A 487 -7.86 9.31 4.55
N LEU A 488 -7.92 10.58 4.91
CA LEU A 488 -6.97 11.60 4.46
C LEU A 488 -5.64 11.54 5.24
N HIS A 489 -5.63 10.95 6.44
CA HIS A 489 -4.45 10.74 7.27
C HIS A 489 -3.79 9.37 7.06
N SER A 490 -4.25 8.58 6.08
CA SER A 490 -3.62 7.30 5.72
C SER A 490 -3.06 7.37 4.31
N SER A 491 -1.77 7.08 4.15
CA SER A 491 -1.16 6.99 2.82
C SER A 491 -0.15 5.85 2.71
N TYR A 492 -0.11 5.27 1.51
CA TYR A 492 0.90 4.30 1.12
C TYR A 492 2.18 5.02 0.69
N HIS A 493 3.33 4.58 1.19
CA HIS A 493 4.62 5.19 0.83
C HIS A 493 5.36 4.37 -0.22
N PHE A 494 5.77 3.14 0.08
CA PHE A 494 6.55 2.33 -0.85
C PHE A 494 6.35 0.81 -0.66
N PRO A 495 6.56 0.02 -1.74
CA PRO A 495 6.44 -1.44 -1.69
C PRO A 495 7.54 -2.09 -0.86
N GLY A 496 7.32 -3.34 -0.48
CA GLY A 496 8.26 -4.15 0.27
C GLY A 496 9.56 -4.52 -0.45
N TYR A 497 10.49 -5.14 0.29
CA TYR A 497 11.86 -5.43 -0.16
C TYR A 497 11.95 -6.55 -1.21
N TYR A 498 10.89 -7.31 -1.44
CA TYR A 498 10.82 -8.24 -2.57
C TYR A 498 10.75 -7.52 -3.93
N GLU A 499 10.31 -6.27 -3.95
CA GLU A 499 10.13 -5.51 -5.19
C GLU A 499 11.45 -4.90 -5.65
N VAL A 500 11.61 -4.66 -6.95
CA VAL A 500 12.83 -4.01 -7.45
C VAL A 500 12.92 -2.56 -6.95
N PRO A 501 14.10 -2.06 -6.52
CA PRO A 501 14.22 -0.73 -5.90
C PRO A 501 13.72 0.45 -6.75
N THR A 502 13.68 0.27 -8.08
CA THR A 502 13.25 1.29 -9.03
C THR A 502 11.74 1.38 -9.22
N PHE A 503 10.98 0.41 -8.70
CA PHE A 503 9.52 0.40 -8.84
C PHE A 503 8.87 1.28 -7.76
N LYS A 504 8.03 2.21 -8.20
CA LYS A 504 7.25 3.10 -7.34
C LYS A 504 5.76 2.97 -7.67
N LEU A 505 4.93 3.11 -6.63
CA LEU A 505 3.48 3.23 -6.77
C LEU A 505 3.07 4.61 -6.30
N THR A 506 2.38 5.36 -7.16
CA THR A 506 1.86 6.69 -6.83
C THR A 506 0.44 6.85 -7.35
N LEU A 507 -0.34 7.68 -6.68
CA LEU A 507 -1.70 8.03 -7.12
C LEU A 507 -1.64 8.71 -8.49
N GLN A 508 -2.36 8.15 -9.47
CA GLN A 508 -2.43 8.69 -10.83
C GLN A 508 -3.72 9.46 -11.07
N THR A 509 -4.81 9.09 -10.37
CA THR A 509 -6.13 9.68 -10.56
C THR A 509 -6.94 9.67 -9.27
N VAL A 510 -7.86 10.62 -9.10
CA VAL A 510 -8.85 10.66 -7.99
C VAL A 510 -9.85 9.48 -8.00
N ALA A 511 -9.83 8.64 -9.04
CA ALA A 511 -10.61 7.39 -9.07
C ALA A 511 -10.02 6.29 -8.16
N GLN A 512 -8.74 6.44 -7.79
CA GLN A 512 -7.99 5.52 -6.93
C GLN A 512 -8.14 5.84 -5.43
N VAL A 513 -8.90 6.87 -5.07
CA VAL A 513 -9.23 7.20 -3.68
C VAL A 513 -10.71 6.96 -3.39
N GLY A 514 -11.04 6.83 -2.10
CA GLY A 514 -12.39 6.65 -1.61
C GLY A 514 -13.26 7.92 -1.74
N PRO A 515 -14.57 7.83 -1.46
CA PRO A 515 -15.50 8.95 -1.64
C PRO A 515 -15.23 10.15 -0.73
N THR A 516 -14.78 9.94 0.51
CA THR A 516 -14.45 11.02 1.47
C THR A 516 -13.24 11.80 0.97
N VAL A 517 -12.15 11.10 0.63
CA VAL A 517 -10.93 11.70 0.09
C VAL A 517 -11.20 12.38 -1.26
N ARG A 518 -12.01 11.76 -2.14
CA ARG A 518 -12.40 12.38 -3.41
C ARG A 518 -13.13 13.70 -3.21
N SER A 519 -14.10 13.74 -2.30
CA SER A 519 -14.86 14.96 -2.08
C SER A 519 -14.01 16.08 -1.47
N TRP A 520 -12.94 15.74 -0.75
CA TRP A 520 -11.93 16.71 -0.33
C TRP A 520 -11.20 17.31 -1.55
N TYR A 521 -10.72 16.48 -2.48
CA TYR A 521 -10.07 16.95 -3.72
C TYR A 521 -10.99 17.80 -4.61
N ASP A 522 -12.27 17.44 -4.71
CA ASP A 522 -13.25 18.23 -5.49
C ASP A 522 -13.34 19.68 -4.96
N VAL A 523 -13.27 19.86 -3.64
CA VAL A 523 -13.27 21.18 -3.00
C VAL A 523 -11.89 21.84 -3.12
N LEU A 524 -10.78 21.09 -2.97
CA LEU A 524 -9.42 21.62 -3.16
C LEU A 524 -9.28 22.31 -4.51
N PHE A 525 -9.67 21.64 -5.60
CA PHE A 525 -9.56 22.22 -6.93
C PHE A 525 -10.47 23.45 -7.10
N THR A 526 -11.67 23.44 -6.49
CA THR A 526 -12.57 24.59 -6.50
C THR A 526 -11.97 25.79 -5.77
N VAL A 527 -11.36 25.58 -4.60
CA VAL A 527 -10.67 26.63 -3.83
C VAL A 527 -9.48 27.14 -4.64
N GLN A 528 -8.65 26.25 -5.19
CA GLN A 528 -7.49 26.62 -5.99
C GLN A 528 -7.87 27.49 -7.20
N ASP A 529 -8.93 27.13 -7.93
CA ASP A 529 -9.44 27.93 -9.05
C ASP A 529 -9.95 29.31 -8.63
N LEU A 530 -10.61 29.38 -7.47
CA LEU A 530 -11.09 30.64 -6.90
C LEU A 530 -9.93 31.55 -6.51
N PHE A 531 -8.92 31.01 -5.84
CA PHE A 531 -7.71 31.73 -5.46
C PHE A 531 -6.95 32.22 -6.70
N ASN A 532 -6.73 31.33 -7.68
CA ASN A 532 -6.11 31.68 -8.95
C ASN A 532 -6.87 32.83 -9.62
N THR A 533 -8.19 32.75 -9.72
CA THR A 533 -9.00 33.80 -10.36
C THR A 533 -8.93 35.13 -9.60
N THR A 534 -8.94 35.08 -8.27
CA THR A 534 -8.94 36.26 -7.40
C THR A 534 -7.60 37.01 -7.42
N TYR A 535 -6.48 36.26 -7.38
CA TYR A 535 -5.13 36.81 -7.19
C TYR A 535 -4.26 36.78 -8.46
N GLN A 536 -4.81 36.35 -9.60
CA GLN A 536 -4.18 36.35 -10.92
C GLN A 536 -3.61 37.72 -11.34
N GLN A 537 -4.15 38.83 -10.83
CA GLN A 537 -3.71 40.19 -11.18
C GLN A 537 -2.65 40.78 -10.24
N THR A 538 -2.34 40.15 -9.11
CA THR A 538 -1.48 40.73 -8.06
C THR A 538 -0.11 40.06 -7.96
N SER A 539 0.00 38.75 -8.19
CA SER A 539 1.26 37.98 -8.17
C SER A 539 1.11 36.49 -8.46
N GLY A 540 -0.11 35.93 -8.37
CA GLY A 540 -0.36 34.48 -8.35
C GLY A 540 -0.47 33.89 -6.93
N THR A 541 -0.22 34.68 -5.88
CA THR A 541 -0.33 34.29 -4.47
C THR A 541 -1.18 35.33 -3.71
N PRO A 542 -2.00 34.93 -2.72
CA PRO A 542 -2.67 35.87 -1.82
C PRO A 542 -1.68 36.80 -1.11
N PRO A 543 -2.06 38.06 -0.82
CA PRO A 543 -1.30 38.85 0.15
C PRO A 543 -1.46 38.26 1.56
N ASP A 544 -0.48 38.51 2.44
CA ASP A 544 -0.53 38.09 3.86
C ASP A 544 -1.84 38.52 4.53
N TYR A 545 -2.29 39.74 4.24
CA TYR A 545 -3.59 40.25 4.65
C TYR A 545 -4.21 41.24 3.66
N ARG A 546 -5.51 41.51 3.82
CA ARG A 546 -6.23 42.57 3.10
C ARG A 546 -7.35 43.19 3.94
N PHE A 547 -7.64 44.47 3.71
CA PHE A 547 -8.75 45.17 4.33
C PHE A 547 -10.03 45.13 3.48
N ILE A 548 -11.18 44.98 4.15
CA ILE A 548 -12.52 45.15 3.60
C ILE A 548 -13.38 46.02 4.53
N ASP A 549 -14.62 46.32 4.12
CA ASP A 549 -15.58 47.11 4.92
C ASP A 549 -15.03 48.45 5.42
N ASN A 550 -14.45 49.24 4.52
CA ASN A 550 -13.81 50.52 4.87
C ASN A 550 -12.73 50.36 5.97
N ASN A 551 -11.93 49.30 5.85
CA ASN A 551 -10.85 48.90 6.76
C ASN A 551 -11.29 48.49 8.16
N LYS A 552 -12.59 48.27 8.41
CA LYS A 552 -13.08 47.73 9.69
C LYS A 552 -12.82 46.24 9.86
N THR A 553 -12.59 45.51 8.78
CA THR A 553 -12.32 44.07 8.80
C THR A 553 -11.01 43.80 8.05
N ALA A 554 -10.07 43.13 8.72
CA ALA A 554 -8.89 42.56 8.07
C ALA A 554 -9.08 41.06 7.86
N ILE A 555 -8.66 40.55 6.70
CA ILE A 555 -8.58 39.12 6.41
C ILE A 555 -7.09 38.75 6.35
N ILE A 556 -6.67 37.77 7.14
CA ILE A 556 -5.35 37.15 7.15
C ILE A 556 -5.45 35.83 6.39
N PHE A 557 -4.55 35.59 5.45
CA PHE A 557 -4.47 34.31 4.76
C PHE A 557 -3.44 33.40 5.45
N LEU A 558 -3.88 32.24 5.95
CA LEU A 558 -3.03 31.28 6.63
C LEU A 558 -3.25 29.90 6.01
N ASP A 559 -2.29 29.43 5.20
CA ASP A 559 -2.39 28.20 4.40
C ASP A 559 -1.72 26.97 5.02
N GLY A 560 -1.03 27.12 6.15
CA GLY A 560 -0.46 26.00 6.89
C GLY A 560 0.14 26.40 8.23
N PHE A 561 0.59 25.38 8.97
CA PHE A 561 1.26 25.53 10.26
C PHE A 561 2.70 25.01 10.18
N TYR A 562 3.66 25.93 10.21
CA TYR A 562 5.07 25.68 10.00
C TYR A 562 5.89 26.13 11.21
N THR A 563 6.94 25.39 11.52
CA THR A 563 7.92 25.72 12.55
C THR A 563 9.29 25.79 11.89
N ALA A 564 10.00 26.89 12.09
CA ALA A 564 11.41 27.00 11.67
C ALA A 564 12.24 25.96 12.44
N THR A 565 13.15 25.28 11.75
CA THR A 565 14.01 24.28 12.40
C THR A 565 15.19 24.97 13.10
N VAL A 566 15.86 24.24 13.99
CA VAL A 566 17.10 24.72 14.62
C VAL A 566 18.19 24.99 13.57
N GLU A 567 18.18 24.22 12.48
CA GLU A 567 19.14 24.34 11.37
C GLU A 567 18.82 25.50 10.41
N ASP A 568 17.53 25.85 10.26
CA ASP A 568 17.05 26.98 9.46
C ASP A 568 16.10 27.87 10.29
N PRO A 569 16.63 28.66 11.24
CA PRO A 569 15.82 29.51 12.12
C PRO A 569 15.11 30.65 11.38
N ASP A 570 15.59 31.00 10.18
CA ASP A 570 14.98 31.99 9.29
C ASP A 570 13.93 31.36 8.34
N GLY A 571 13.75 30.03 8.38
CA GLY A 571 12.77 29.27 7.62
C GLY A 571 11.31 29.60 7.97
N ASN A 572 10.35 29.02 7.26
CA ASN A 572 8.93 29.36 7.40
C ASN A 572 8.42 29.07 8.83
N ASP A 573 7.84 30.09 9.50
CA ASP A 573 7.33 29.97 10.87
C ASP A 573 6.01 30.75 11.00
N SER A 574 4.94 30.02 11.32
CA SER A 574 3.58 30.59 11.39
C SER A 574 3.40 31.55 12.57
N HIS A 575 4.13 31.36 13.68
CA HIS A 575 4.07 32.29 14.82
C HIS A 575 4.68 33.64 14.46
N ARG A 576 5.84 33.65 13.79
CA ARG A 576 6.47 34.86 13.26
C ARG A 576 5.57 35.54 12.22
N PHE A 577 5.03 34.78 11.27
CA PHE A 577 4.10 35.30 10.26
C PHE A 577 2.90 36.01 10.91
N MET A 578 2.25 35.37 11.89
CA MET A 578 1.09 35.97 12.57
C MET A 578 1.46 37.22 13.35
N ARG A 579 2.60 37.23 14.06
CA ARG A 579 3.08 38.42 14.78
C ARG A 579 3.27 39.61 13.85
N GLU A 580 4.03 39.41 12.77
CA GLU A 580 4.36 40.47 11.81
C GLU A 580 3.13 40.98 11.07
N THR A 581 2.21 40.07 10.73
CA THR A 581 0.93 40.41 10.08
C THR A 581 0.05 41.24 11.00
N MET A 582 -0.08 40.84 12.27
CA MET A 582 -0.87 41.61 13.25
C MET A 582 -0.28 43.00 13.51
N ASP A 583 1.05 43.10 13.66
CA ASP A 583 1.74 44.39 13.80
C ASP A 583 1.49 45.30 12.60
N ALA A 584 1.53 44.75 11.38
CA ALA A 584 1.26 45.50 10.16
C ALA A 584 -0.19 45.99 10.09
N ILE A 585 -1.17 45.13 10.40
CA ILE A 585 -2.59 45.49 10.44
C ILE A 585 -2.84 46.63 11.43
N MET A 586 -2.30 46.50 12.65
CA MET A 586 -2.50 47.50 13.71
C MET A 586 -1.75 48.80 13.44
N LEU A 587 -0.63 48.76 12.72
CA LEU A 587 0.08 49.94 12.26
C LEU A 587 -0.73 50.70 11.19
N GLU A 588 -1.34 49.99 10.24
CA GLU A 588 -2.14 50.59 9.17
C GLU A 588 -3.50 51.10 9.67
N ASN A 589 -4.20 50.33 10.52
CA ASN A 589 -5.46 50.74 11.13
C ASN A 589 -5.68 50.15 12.53
N ARG A 590 -5.57 51.00 13.56
CA ARG A 590 -5.85 50.62 14.96
C ARG A 590 -7.33 50.44 15.30
N ASN A 591 -8.25 50.82 14.41
CA ASN A 591 -9.70 50.76 14.64
C ASN A 591 -10.35 49.57 13.91
N VAL A 592 -9.59 48.51 13.63
CA VAL A 592 -10.15 47.27 13.09
C VAL A 592 -11.09 46.67 14.13
N GLU A 593 -12.29 46.28 13.71
CA GLU A 593 -13.30 45.67 14.57
C GLU A 593 -13.27 44.14 14.45
N ASN A 594 -12.88 43.61 13.29
CA ASN A 594 -12.92 42.18 13.00
C ASN A 594 -11.59 41.72 12.37
N ILE A 595 -11.10 40.57 12.82
CA ILE A 595 -10.04 39.83 12.16
C ILE A 595 -10.61 38.51 11.67
N VAL A 596 -10.42 38.23 10.38
CA VAL A 596 -10.84 36.99 9.75
C VAL A 596 -9.60 36.20 9.38
N VAL A 597 -9.42 34.99 9.91
CA VAL A 597 -8.37 34.08 9.47
C VAL A 597 -8.95 33.15 8.42
N ASP A 598 -8.46 33.26 7.19
CA ASP A 598 -8.90 32.44 6.09
C ASP A 598 -8.14 31.10 6.07
N LEU A 599 -8.79 30.07 6.57
CA LEU A 599 -8.31 28.68 6.59
C LEU A 599 -8.87 27.86 5.43
N SER A 600 -9.55 28.48 4.47
CA SER A 600 -10.30 27.77 3.42
C SER A 600 -9.43 26.97 2.45
N TYR A 601 -8.12 27.19 2.47
CA TYR A 601 -7.12 26.43 1.70
C TYR A 601 -6.05 25.77 2.60
N ASN A 602 -6.23 25.78 3.92
CA ASN A 602 -5.24 25.30 4.89
C ASN A 602 -5.39 23.80 5.15
N THR A 603 -4.37 23.01 4.87
CA THR A 603 -4.42 21.54 5.03
C THR A 603 -3.84 21.04 6.37
N GLY A 604 -3.48 21.95 7.27
CA GLY A 604 -2.89 21.65 8.58
C GLY A 604 -1.38 21.87 8.63
N GLY A 605 -0.70 21.10 9.49
CA GLY A 605 0.73 21.22 9.73
C GLY A 605 1.09 20.88 11.18
N ASN A 606 2.11 21.55 11.71
CA ASN A 606 2.64 21.30 13.05
C ASN A 606 1.72 21.84 14.17
N LEU A 607 1.42 21.01 15.18
CA LEU A 607 0.54 21.38 16.30
C LEU A 607 1.15 22.45 17.22
N GLY A 608 2.47 22.43 17.45
CA GLY A 608 3.15 23.48 18.22
C GLY A 608 3.03 24.86 17.56
N ALA A 609 3.15 24.94 16.23
CA ALA A 609 2.92 26.17 15.48
C ALA A 609 1.45 26.64 15.58
N LEU A 610 0.49 25.72 15.50
CA LEU A 610 -0.93 26.00 15.71
C LEU A 610 -1.18 26.63 17.09
N ILE A 611 -0.70 26.01 18.16
CA ILE A 611 -0.91 26.47 19.55
C ILE A 611 -0.35 27.89 19.70
N ARG A 612 0.86 28.13 19.20
CA ARG A 612 1.49 29.45 19.20
C ARG A 612 0.68 30.51 18.44
N VAL A 613 0.06 30.14 17.31
CA VAL A 613 -0.83 31.03 16.55
C VAL A 613 -2.10 31.38 17.34
N LEU A 614 -2.68 30.42 18.06
CA LEU A 614 -3.88 30.63 18.89
C LEU A 614 -3.63 31.62 20.05
N GLY A 615 -2.39 31.70 20.55
CA GLY A 615 -2.00 32.67 21.58
C GLY A 615 -2.20 34.15 21.20
N PHE A 616 -2.34 34.49 19.91
CA PHE A 616 -2.70 35.85 19.50
C PHE A 616 -4.18 36.18 19.67
N MET A 617 -5.04 35.20 20.00
CA MET A 617 -6.50 35.33 19.94
C MET A 617 -7.16 35.27 21.32
N THR A 618 -6.53 34.60 22.28
CA THR A 618 -7.08 34.36 23.61
C THR A 618 -5.99 34.45 24.69
N GLU A 619 -6.36 34.96 25.86
CA GLU A 619 -5.54 34.92 27.07
C GLU A 619 -5.80 33.66 27.93
N GLN A 620 -6.80 32.85 27.56
CA GLN A 620 -7.09 31.58 28.22
C GLN A 620 -6.11 30.49 27.75
N PRO A 621 -5.69 29.57 28.63
CA PRO A 621 -4.93 28.40 28.23
C PRO A 621 -5.64 27.64 27.11
N ILE A 622 -4.88 27.23 26.09
CA ILE A 622 -5.38 26.48 24.95
C ILE A 622 -5.68 25.05 25.37
N GLU A 623 -6.95 24.64 25.26
CA GLU A 623 -7.40 23.30 25.62
C GLU A 623 -7.30 22.35 24.41
N MET A 624 -6.59 21.23 24.57
CA MET A 624 -6.45 20.19 23.55
C MET A 624 -6.82 18.83 24.13
N SER A 625 -7.86 18.21 23.59
CA SER A 625 -8.35 16.93 24.07
C SER A 625 -8.03 15.81 23.08
N TYR A 626 -7.71 14.62 23.62
CA TYR A 626 -7.47 13.39 22.88
C TYR A 626 -8.27 12.26 23.49
N MET A 627 -8.68 11.33 22.64
CA MET A 627 -9.30 10.07 23.04
C MET A 627 -8.55 8.91 22.39
N ASN A 628 -8.36 7.83 23.15
CA ASN A 628 -7.90 6.56 22.61
C ASN A 628 -9.09 5.62 22.41
N PRO A 629 -9.46 5.29 21.17
CA PRO A 629 -10.66 4.52 20.90
C PRO A 629 -10.50 3.03 21.24
N THR A 630 -9.28 2.52 21.47
CA THR A 630 -9.02 1.12 21.79
C THR A 630 -9.08 0.89 23.30
N ASP A 631 -8.28 1.61 24.09
CA ASP A 631 -8.28 1.47 25.55
C ASP A 631 -9.27 2.40 26.27
N LYS A 632 -9.95 3.30 25.56
CA LYS A 632 -10.96 4.23 26.09
C LYS A 632 -10.42 5.31 27.03
N SER A 633 -9.10 5.46 27.15
CA SER A 633 -8.50 6.58 27.89
C SER A 633 -8.78 7.91 27.18
N ASN A 634 -8.86 8.98 27.97
CA ASN A 634 -8.94 10.35 27.45
C ASN A 634 -7.91 11.22 28.16
N VAL A 635 -7.37 12.20 27.44
CA VAL A 635 -6.46 13.19 28.03
C VAL A 635 -6.77 14.58 27.49
N THR A 636 -6.69 15.57 28.36
CA THR A 636 -6.77 16.99 27.99
C THR A 636 -5.54 17.70 28.48
N TYR A 637 -4.80 18.28 27.53
CA TYR A 637 -3.67 19.17 27.78
C TYR A 637 -4.14 20.62 27.75
N PHE A 638 -3.49 21.43 28.58
CA PHE A 638 -3.68 22.88 28.60
C PHE A 638 -2.35 23.55 28.32
N ALA A 639 -2.34 24.47 27.36
CA ALA A 639 -1.12 25.14 26.92
C ALA A 639 -1.24 26.66 27.05
N ASP A 640 -0.34 27.25 27.82
CA ASP A 640 -0.08 28.68 27.83
C ASP A 640 0.95 29.04 26.77
N VAL A 641 0.77 30.22 26.16
CA VAL A 641 1.64 30.73 25.10
C VAL A 641 2.15 32.10 25.51
N ASP A 642 3.47 32.32 25.43
CA ASP A 642 4.09 33.62 25.69
C ASP A 642 3.86 34.56 24.50
N THR A 643 2.62 35.04 24.35
CA THR A 643 2.19 35.94 23.28
C THR A 643 1.09 36.87 23.79
N VAL A 644 1.11 38.12 23.32
CA VAL A 644 0.08 39.11 23.67
C VAL A 644 -1.14 38.90 22.78
N ALA A 645 -2.25 38.50 23.39
CA ALA A 645 -3.52 38.30 22.69
C ALA A 645 -4.18 39.63 22.30
N TYR A 646 -4.84 39.63 21.14
CA TYR A 646 -5.69 40.73 20.67
C TYR A 646 -7.15 40.42 21.00
N THR A 647 -7.59 40.79 22.19
CA THR A 647 -8.93 40.50 22.73
C THR A 647 -9.99 41.56 22.42
N ASP A 648 -9.58 42.74 21.95
CA ASP A 648 -10.47 43.87 21.60
C ASP A 648 -11.06 43.78 20.17
N VAL A 649 -10.83 42.67 19.45
CA VAL A 649 -11.34 42.42 18.10
C VAL A 649 -12.24 41.18 18.06
N ASN A 650 -13.14 41.12 17.08
CA ASN A 650 -13.95 39.92 16.84
C ASN A 650 -13.21 38.99 15.88
N TRP A 651 -12.93 37.76 16.33
CA TRP A 651 -12.27 36.74 15.51
C TRP A 651 -13.27 35.92 14.71
N PHE A 652 -12.96 35.70 13.44
CA PHE A 652 -13.71 34.82 12.54
C PHE A 652 -12.74 33.87 11.84
N PHE A 653 -13.14 32.62 11.62
CA PHE A 653 -12.40 31.69 10.77
C PHE A 653 -13.21 31.35 9.53
N ILE A 654 -12.62 31.48 8.34
CA ILE A 654 -13.23 30.97 7.10
C ILE A 654 -12.78 29.52 6.89
N THR A 655 -13.74 28.59 6.80
CA THR A 655 -13.44 27.18 6.57
C THR A 655 -13.98 26.67 5.24
N SER A 656 -13.30 25.67 4.69
CA SER A 656 -13.81 24.83 3.61
C SER A 656 -13.55 23.35 3.92
N ARG A 657 -14.03 22.44 3.08
CA ARG A 657 -13.67 21.03 3.21
C ARG A 657 -12.16 20.77 3.10
N VAL A 658 -11.36 21.72 2.60
CA VAL A 658 -9.88 21.65 2.58
C VAL A 658 -9.28 21.87 3.97
N THR A 659 -9.95 22.66 4.82
CA THR A 659 -9.55 22.94 6.21
C THR A 659 -9.42 21.63 6.98
N PHE A 660 -8.21 21.10 7.16
CA PHE A 660 -7.98 19.72 7.59
C PHE A 660 -6.88 19.63 8.67
N SER A 661 -6.84 18.54 9.44
CA SER A 661 -5.79 18.24 10.43
C SER A 661 -5.63 19.38 11.46
N ALA A 662 -4.43 19.94 11.65
CA ALA A 662 -4.22 21.07 12.57
C ALA A 662 -5.15 22.28 12.33
N ALA A 663 -5.57 22.54 11.08
CA ALA A 663 -6.52 23.62 10.78
C ALA A 663 -7.95 23.27 11.24
N ASN A 664 -8.31 21.98 11.16
CA ASN A 664 -9.55 21.46 11.73
C ASN A 664 -9.54 21.58 13.26
N LEU A 665 -8.40 21.28 13.90
CA LEU A 665 -8.21 21.50 15.33
C LEU A 665 -8.31 22.98 15.71
N MET A 666 -7.68 23.89 14.96
CA MET A 666 -7.82 25.34 15.15
C MET A 666 -9.29 25.78 15.17
N THR A 667 -10.04 25.25 14.20
CA THR A 667 -11.47 25.53 14.03
C THR A 667 -12.26 25.03 15.24
N SER A 668 -11.99 23.81 15.68
CA SER A 668 -12.60 23.20 16.86
C SER A 668 -12.34 24.05 18.11
N ILE A 669 -11.07 24.34 18.39
CA ILE A 669 -10.66 25.10 19.57
C ILE A 669 -11.31 26.50 19.57
N GLY A 670 -11.24 27.22 18.44
CA GLY A 670 -11.85 28.55 18.32
C GLY A 670 -13.34 28.57 18.58
N GLN A 671 -14.06 27.56 18.06
CA GLN A 671 -15.51 27.42 18.27
C GLN A 671 -15.85 27.00 19.70
N HIS A 672 -15.20 25.96 20.22
CA HIS A 672 -15.51 25.37 21.53
C HIS A 672 -15.11 26.25 22.70
N MET A 673 -13.97 26.95 22.61
CA MET A 673 -13.58 27.97 23.60
C MET A 673 -14.31 29.30 23.41
N GLY A 674 -15.04 29.47 22.29
CA GLY A 674 -15.94 30.59 22.07
C GLY A 674 -15.28 31.93 21.73
N PHE A 675 -13.99 31.95 21.35
CA PHE A 675 -13.29 33.19 20.98
C PHE A 675 -13.35 33.48 19.47
N ALA A 676 -13.69 32.52 18.62
CA ALA A 676 -13.82 32.71 17.18
C ALA A 676 -15.17 32.21 16.63
N THR A 677 -15.77 32.97 15.72
CA THR A 677 -16.96 32.54 14.96
C THR A 677 -16.55 31.89 13.64
N ILE A 678 -17.04 30.68 13.38
CA ILE A 678 -16.71 29.92 12.17
C ILE A 678 -17.70 30.26 11.06
N ILE A 679 -17.19 30.72 9.92
CA ILE A 679 -17.98 31.01 8.73
C ILE A 679 -17.46 30.16 7.56
N GLY A 680 -18.31 29.67 6.67
CA GLY A 680 -17.82 28.84 5.55
C GLY A 680 -18.64 27.61 5.27
N THR A 681 -17.93 26.52 4.99
CA THR A 681 -18.50 25.17 4.89
C THR A 681 -17.82 24.25 5.91
N LYS A 682 -18.42 23.09 6.16
CA LYS A 682 -17.87 22.09 7.09
C LYS A 682 -16.40 21.81 6.74
N SER A 683 -15.52 21.84 7.74
CA SER A 683 -14.12 21.53 7.55
C SER A 683 -13.92 20.06 7.11
N GLY A 684 -12.72 19.76 6.61
CA GLY A 684 -12.36 18.44 6.09
C GLY A 684 -12.25 17.34 7.13
N GLY A 685 -12.10 17.70 8.41
CA GLY A 685 -11.86 16.73 9.47
C GLY A 685 -10.37 16.46 9.70
N GLY A 686 -10.06 15.22 10.01
CA GLY A 686 -8.73 14.79 10.42
C GLY A 686 -8.51 15.07 11.90
N ALA A 687 -8.60 14.00 12.69
CA ALA A 687 -8.41 14.04 14.13
C ALA A 687 -7.19 13.25 14.59
N SER A 688 -6.72 12.27 13.83
CA SER A 688 -5.69 11.38 14.35
C SER A 688 -4.29 11.94 14.07
N SER A 689 -3.38 11.76 15.03
CA SER A 689 -1.95 11.69 14.68
C SER A 689 -1.72 10.54 13.71
N ILE A 690 -0.59 10.53 13.00
CA ILE A 690 -0.26 9.44 12.06
C ILE A 690 0.83 8.56 12.66
N ILE A 691 0.75 7.25 12.41
CA ILE A 691 1.82 6.30 12.76
C ILE A 691 2.35 5.59 11.51
N PRO A 692 3.68 5.50 11.35
CA PRO A 692 4.31 4.66 10.33
C PRO A 692 4.16 3.16 10.68
N VAL A 693 3.94 2.34 9.66
CA VAL A 693 3.82 0.88 9.80
C VAL A 693 4.68 0.19 8.73
N VAL A 694 5.47 -0.78 9.17
CA VAL A 694 6.25 -1.69 8.32
C VAL A 694 5.65 -3.09 8.38
N LEU A 695 5.20 -3.59 7.23
CA LEU A 695 4.63 -4.93 7.11
C LEU A 695 5.71 -5.99 6.88
N PRO A 696 5.41 -7.29 7.08
CA PRO A 696 6.34 -8.40 6.92
C PRO A 696 7.05 -8.52 5.57
N ASP A 697 6.43 -8.10 4.47
CA ASP A 697 7.08 -8.05 3.16
C ASP A 697 8.00 -6.82 2.98
N GLY A 698 8.01 -5.92 3.96
CA GLY A 698 8.66 -4.61 3.98
C GLY A 698 7.77 -3.47 3.48
N THR A 699 6.50 -3.70 3.15
CA THR A 699 5.62 -2.62 2.67
C THR A 699 5.48 -1.56 3.76
N PHE A 700 5.70 -0.29 3.38
CA PHE A 700 5.67 0.84 4.29
C PHE A 700 4.46 1.74 3.97
N PHE A 701 3.65 2.02 4.97
CA PHE A 701 2.54 2.97 4.90
C PHE A 701 2.38 3.70 6.23
N HIS A 702 1.52 4.72 6.27
CA HIS A 702 1.08 5.31 7.52
C HIS A 702 -0.44 5.35 7.59
N MET A 703 -0.95 5.46 8.81
CA MET A 703 -2.38 5.53 9.06
C MET A 703 -2.70 6.40 10.27
N SER A 704 -3.98 6.79 10.38
CA SER A 704 -4.55 7.38 11.60
C SER A 704 -4.27 6.50 12.82
N SER A 705 -3.57 7.06 13.80
CA SER A 705 -3.20 6.42 15.07
C SER A 705 -4.35 6.42 16.07
N LEU A 706 -4.09 5.90 17.27
CA LEU A 706 -5.03 5.89 18.37
C LEU A 706 -5.15 7.23 19.09
N ASN A 707 -4.26 8.18 18.84
CA ASN A 707 -4.33 9.51 19.43
C ASN A 707 -5.28 10.40 18.61
N VAL A 708 -6.57 10.30 18.91
CA VAL A 708 -7.65 10.96 18.17
C VAL A 708 -8.02 12.29 18.84
N LEU A 709 -7.75 13.40 18.16
CA LEU A 709 -8.12 14.75 18.58
C LEU A 709 -9.64 14.87 18.77
N SER A 710 -10.01 15.57 19.83
CA SER A 710 -11.37 15.74 20.27
C SER A 710 -11.57 17.11 20.92
N TYR A 711 -12.83 17.45 21.17
CA TYR A 711 -13.21 18.42 22.19
C TYR A 711 -14.01 17.70 23.27
N ARG A 712 -14.14 18.31 24.45
CA ARG A 712 -14.94 17.77 25.53
C ARG A 712 -16.02 18.73 25.99
N VAL A 713 -17.09 18.18 26.57
CA VAL A 713 -18.19 18.93 27.17
C VAL A 713 -18.48 18.34 28.53
N GLY A 714 -18.60 19.18 29.55
CA GLY A 714 -18.85 18.73 30.92
C GLY A 714 -18.12 19.57 31.94
N ASN A 715 -17.93 19.00 33.12
CA ASN A 715 -17.19 19.61 34.22
C ASN A 715 -16.66 18.52 35.17
N GLU A 716 -15.70 18.84 36.02
CA GLU A 716 -15.09 17.89 36.96
C GLU A 716 -16.08 17.20 37.91
N VAL A 717 -17.24 17.79 38.19
CA VAL A 717 -18.24 17.23 39.12
C VAL A 717 -19.12 16.19 38.43
N ASP A 718 -19.55 16.47 37.20
CA ASP A 718 -20.48 15.63 36.44
C ASP A 718 -19.76 14.67 35.46
N GLY A 719 -18.45 14.86 35.25
CA GLY A 719 -17.64 14.17 34.23
C GLY A 719 -17.60 14.93 32.90
N TYR A 720 -16.65 14.56 32.05
CA TYR A 720 -16.53 15.05 30.69
C TYR A 720 -16.99 14.00 29.67
N GLU A 721 -17.59 14.44 28.57
CA GLU A 721 -17.83 13.63 27.38
C GLU A 721 -16.94 14.14 26.25
N TYR A 722 -16.20 13.24 25.60
CA TYR A 722 -15.25 13.55 24.53
C TYR A 722 -15.84 13.25 23.16
N PHE A 723 -15.62 14.16 22.21
CA PHE A 723 -16.16 14.09 20.86
C PHE A 723 -15.04 14.26 19.83
N SER A 724 -14.81 13.22 19.02
CA SER A 724 -13.86 13.23 17.91
C SER A 724 -14.16 14.37 16.92
N ILE A 725 -13.10 15.04 16.44
CA ILE A 725 -13.20 16.06 15.39
C ILE A 725 -13.00 15.50 13.97
N GLU A 726 -12.93 14.17 13.83
CA GLU A 726 -12.54 13.50 12.58
C GLU A 726 -13.47 13.83 11.41
N ASP A 727 -14.77 13.99 11.67
CA ASP A 727 -15.76 14.27 10.61
C ASP A 727 -15.77 15.75 10.17
N GLY A 728 -14.98 16.60 10.82
CA GLY A 728 -14.92 18.04 10.60
C GLY A 728 -15.91 18.85 11.44
N ILE A 729 -15.59 20.13 11.60
CA ILE A 729 -16.32 21.13 12.36
C ILE A 729 -17.33 21.84 11.46
N THR A 730 -18.57 21.95 11.95
CA THR A 730 -19.65 22.63 11.23
C THR A 730 -19.56 24.13 11.50
N PRO A 731 -19.60 24.99 10.46
CA PRO A 731 -19.52 26.43 10.67
C PRO A 731 -20.77 26.95 11.38
N ASP A 732 -20.60 28.01 12.17
CA ASP A 732 -21.71 28.72 12.80
C ASP A 732 -22.60 29.40 11.74
N TYR A 733 -21.97 29.93 10.68
CA TYR A 733 -22.67 30.54 9.55
C TYR A 733 -22.17 30.03 8.20
N ILE A 734 -23.10 29.68 7.32
CA ILE A 734 -22.76 29.13 6.01
C ILE A 734 -22.29 30.25 5.06
N LEU A 735 -21.09 30.09 4.53
CA LEU A 735 -20.53 30.87 3.43
C LEU A 735 -20.04 29.88 2.35
N PRO A 736 -20.71 29.79 1.19
CA PRO A 736 -20.32 28.84 0.14
C PRO A 736 -18.87 29.03 -0.31
N VAL A 737 -18.20 27.94 -0.72
CA VAL A 737 -16.80 27.98 -1.18
C VAL A 737 -16.57 29.06 -2.25
N ALA A 738 -17.49 29.22 -3.19
CA ALA A 738 -17.39 30.24 -4.25
C ALA A 738 -17.40 31.69 -3.74
N ASP A 739 -17.86 31.93 -2.51
CA ASP A 739 -18.00 33.24 -1.89
C ASP A 739 -16.93 33.53 -0.82
N THR A 740 -16.05 32.56 -0.49
CA THR A 740 -15.03 32.73 0.57
C THR A 740 -14.04 33.84 0.30
N GLN A 741 -13.87 34.22 -0.98
CA GLN A 741 -13.00 35.33 -1.39
C GLN A 741 -13.78 36.62 -1.71
N ASN A 742 -15.11 36.62 -1.63
CA ASN A 742 -15.97 37.76 -2.01
C ASN A 742 -16.20 38.72 -0.83
N PRO A 743 -15.65 39.96 -0.85
CA PRO A 743 -15.75 40.88 0.28
C PRO A 743 -17.18 41.19 0.70
N ALA A 744 -18.10 41.36 -0.25
CA ALA A 744 -19.49 41.72 0.06
C ALA A 744 -20.21 40.59 0.81
N LYS A 745 -19.91 39.33 0.46
CA LYS A 745 -20.50 38.15 1.10
C LYS A 745 -19.92 37.88 2.48
N ILE A 746 -18.61 38.04 2.63
CA ILE A 746 -17.96 37.96 3.95
C ILE A 746 -18.56 38.99 4.91
N ILE A 747 -18.73 40.25 4.46
CA ILE A 747 -19.33 41.32 5.26
C ILE A 747 -20.79 41.01 5.62
N GLU A 748 -21.57 40.47 4.68
CA GLU A 748 -22.96 40.06 4.91
C GLU A 748 -23.04 39.04 6.06
N VAL A 749 -22.19 38.00 6.04
CA VAL A 749 -22.16 36.95 7.07
C VAL A 749 -21.63 37.46 8.41
N ILE A 750 -20.58 38.30 8.42
CA ILE A 750 -20.07 38.91 9.66
C ILE A 750 -21.17 39.75 10.34
N ASN A 751 -21.92 40.54 9.56
CA ASN A 751 -23.02 41.34 10.10
C ASN A 751 -24.16 40.45 10.63
N GLN A 752 -24.42 39.33 9.97
CA GLN A 752 -25.38 38.34 10.45
C GLN A 752 -24.96 37.80 11.82
N ALA A 753 -23.70 37.34 11.95
CA ALA A 753 -23.12 36.84 13.19
C ALA A 753 -23.22 37.84 14.35
N LYS A 754 -22.84 39.10 14.11
CA LYS A 754 -22.95 40.17 15.11
C LYS A 754 -24.38 40.47 15.53
N SER A 755 -25.35 40.23 14.66
CA SER A 755 -26.77 40.51 14.93
C SER A 755 -27.50 39.37 15.67
N GLY A 756 -26.88 38.18 15.76
CA GLY A 756 -27.49 36.99 16.36
C GLY A 756 -28.69 36.43 15.58
N ASN A 757 -28.81 36.72 14.28
CA ASN A 757 -29.93 36.30 13.41
C ASN A 757 -29.56 35.18 12.43
#